data_AF-A0A674CSR6-F1
#
_entry.id   AF-A0A674CSR6-F1
#
_cell.length_a   1.000
_cell.length_b   1.000
_cell.length_c   1.000
_cell.angle_alpha   90.00
_cell.angle_beta   90.00
_cell.angle_gamma   90.00
#
_symmetry.space_group_name_H-M   'P 1'
#
loop_
_entity.id
_entity.type
_entity.pdbx_description
1 polymer ?
#
loop_
_entity_poly.entity_id
_entity_poly.type
_entity_poly.pdbx_seq_one_letter_code
_entity_poly.pdbx_strand_id
1 'polypeptide(L)'
;MHPSLLALQCQTLLVTVFWEEVSGYDENLNTIRTYQVCNVFEPSQNNWLLTTFIDRRGAQRIYVEMRFTVRDCSSIPNVPGSCKETFNLYYYETDSVIATKGTAFWMEAPYLKVDTIAADESFSQVDFGGRLMKVNTEVRSFGPLSKNGFYLAFQDYGACMSLLSVRVFYKKCPSVVQNFAIFPETMTGAESTSLVIARGICIPNSEEVDVPIKLYCNGDGEWMVPIGSCTCKAGFETDNGNVCRACPPGTFKSSQGPGLCLQCPSNSRSAAEAATICVCRNGYYRGDVDQPDMPCTSVPSGPRNVISVVNETSVILEWHRPRETGGREDVVYNIVCKKCRADRRTCSHCDDNVEFVPRQLGLTETRVFISNLWAHTLYSFEIQAVNGVTNKSPYPAQHVSIDITTNQAAPSIVPIMHQVSSTMKSFTLSWPQPEQPNGIILDYELRFYEKDHAEMNSTMVRSETNTARVEGLRAGTVYVVQVRARTVAGFGKYSGKMCFQTLTDDDYKSELREQLPLIAGSAAAGLVFIVSLVAISIVCSRYCTEAVYSDKLQHYSTGRGSPGMKIYIDPFTYEDPNEAVREFAKEIDVSTVKIEEVIGAGEFGEVYKGRLKLPGKREIYVAIKTLKAGYVEKQRRDFLSEASIMGQFDHPNIIRLEGVVTKSRPVMIVTEFMENGALDSFLRQNDGQFTVIQLVGMMRGISAGMKYLSEMNYVHRDLAARNILVNSNLVCKVSDFGLSRYLQDDTSDPSYTSSLGGKIPVRWTAPEAIAYRKFTSASDVWSYGIVMWEVMSFGERPYWDMSNQDVINAIEQDYRLPPPMDCPSALHQLMLDCWQKDRNARPRFTDIVNTLDKMIRNPASLKQVASIPAPLLDRSIPDFNTFSSVGEWLGAIKMTQYRDNFLNSGFTSLQLVAQMTSEDLLRIGVTLAGHQKKILSNVGAPCHGSGSIQAGRDYSRKDYPPHRMTPNSSGRARVETIILI
;
A
#
# COMPACT_ATOMS: atom_id res chain seq x y z
N MET A 1 -23.12 31.88 18.76
CA MET A 1 -22.71 33.20 19.28
C MET A 1 -23.65 33.59 20.42
N HIS A 2 -23.15 33.88 21.62
CA HIS A 2 -23.95 34.63 22.60
C HIS A 2 -23.58 36.12 22.47
N PRO A 3 -24.51 37.02 22.13
CA PRO A 3 -24.24 38.44 22.32
C PRO A 3 -24.04 38.69 23.81
N SER A 4 -22.90 39.27 24.19
CA SER A 4 -22.70 39.73 25.57
C SER A 4 -23.67 40.88 25.83
N LEU A 5 -24.83 40.60 26.44
CA LEU A 5 -25.80 41.63 26.79
C LEU A 5 -25.19 42.57 27.83
N LEU A 6 -24.69 43.70 27.34
CA LEU A 6 -24.74 44.95 28.08
C LEU A 6 -26.22 45.30 28.25
N ALA A 7 -26.82 44.74 29.30
CA ALA A 7 -28.12 45.15 29.81
C ALA A 7 -28.00 46.56 30.40
N LEU A 8 -27.96 47.56 29.51
CA LEU A 8 -28.06 48.97 29.85
C LEU A 8 -29.45 49.23 30.43
N GLN A 9 -29.59 49.04 31.74
CA GLN A 9 -30.72 49.57 32.50
C GLN A 9 -30.82 51.07 32.21
N CYS A 10 -32.00 51.49 31.76
CA CYS A 10 -32.37 52.81 31.25
C CYS A 10 -31.52 53.96 31.83
N GLN A 11 -30.44 54.33 31.13
CA GLN A 11 -29.63 55.49 31.49
C GLN A 11 -30.35 56.75 31.05
N THR A 12 -30.70 57.61 32.02
CA THR A 12 -31.47 58.83 31.78
C THR A 12 -30.66 59.81 30.92
N LEU A 13 -31.19 60.18 29.75
CA LEU A 13 -30.58 61.19 28.88
C LEU A 13 -30.72 62.59 29.52
N LEU A 14 -29.86 63.52 29.14
CA LEU A 14 -29.99 64.92 29.55
C LEU A 14 -30.93 65.64 28.59
N VAL A 15 -32.17 65.88 29.05
CA VAL A 15 -33.24 66.54 28.28
C VAL A 15 -33.13 68.06 28.41
N THR A 16 -33.16 68.77 27.29
CA THR A 16 -33.28 70.23 27.24
C THR A 16 -34.23 70.73 26.14
N VAL A 17 -35.27 71.45 26.58
CA VAL A 17 -36.13 72.40 25.84
C VAL A 17 -37.02 71.87 24.70
N PHE A 18 -36.58 70.95 23.84
CA PHE A 18 -37.36 70.56 22.64
C PHE A 18 -37.55 69.06 22.39
N TRP A 19 -36.69 68.19 22.90
CA TRP A 19 -36.93 66.73 22.89
C TRP A 19 -37.71 66.32 24.14
N GLU A 20 -38.82 65.60 23.98
CA GLU A 20 -39.65 65.12 25.10
C GLU A 20 -39.36 63.65 25.41
N GLU A 21 -39.11 63.31 26.68
CA GLU A 21 -39.07 61.91 27.16
C GLU A 21 -40.52 61.43 27.37
N VAL A 22 -40.94 60.44 26.59
CA VAL A 22 -42.29 59.87 26.60
C VAL A 22 -42.26 58.39 26.98
N SER A 23 -43.27 57.92 27.70
CA SER A 23 -43.45 56.49 28.00
C SER A 23 -44.42 55.86 27.01
N GLY A 24 -43.96 54.84 26.28
CA GLY A 24 -44.75 54.07 25.33
C GLY A 24 -44.72 52.57 25.63
N TYR A 25 -45.24 51.77 24.71
CA TYR A 25 -45.18 50.31 24.75
C TYR A 25 -44.44 49.78 23.52
N ASP A 26 -43.64 48.73 23.69
CA ASP A 26 -43.07 47.99 22.55
C ASP A 26 -44.08 46.99 21.96
N GLU A 27 -43.68 46.28 20.91
CA GLU A 27 -44.47 45.22 20.24
C GLU A 27 -44.88 44.08 21.19
N ASN A 28 -44.19 43.93 22.33
CA ASN A 28 -44.43 42.90 23.35
C ASN A 28 -45.20 43.45 24.58
N LEU A 29 -45.69 44.69 24.51
CA LEU A 29 -46.36 45.42 25.60
C LEU A 29 -45.47 45.72 26.84
N ASN A 30 -44.14 45.73 26.70
CA ASN A 30 -43.23 46.26 27.72
C ASN A 30 -43.28 47.79 27.74
N THR A 31 -43.24 48.42 28.92
CA THR A 31 -43.11 49.89 29.00
C THR A 31 -41.70 50.32 28.58
N ILE A 32 -41.61 51.06 27.48
CA ILE A 32 -40.38 51.66 26.96
C ILE A 32 -40.38 53.17 27.16
N ARG A 33 -39.20 53.77 27.24
CA ARG A 33 -39.03 55.23 27.18
C ARG A 33 -38.47 55.62 25.83
N THR A 34 -39.15 56.54 25.16
CA THR A 34 -38.79 57.05 23.84
C THR A 34 -38.55 58.56 23.93
N TYR A 35 -37.85 59.12 22.96
CA TYR A 35 -37.58 60.56 22.89
C TYR A 35 -38.18 61.10 21.60
N GLN A 36 -39.06 62.09 21.67
CA GLN A 36 -39.79 62.63 20.51
C GLN A 36 -39.53 64.11 20.28
N VAL A 37 -39.67 64.56 19.03
CA VAL A 37 -39.68 65.96 18.62
C VAL A 37 -40.58 66.12 17.37
N CYS A 38 -41.36 67.21 17.28
CA CYS A 38 -42.27 67.45 16.16
C CYS A 38 -42.52 68.94 15.90
N ASN A 39 -41.46 69.76 15.96
CA ASN A 39 -41.55 71.22 15.89
C ASN A 39 -41.58 71.75 14.45
N VAL A 40 -42.30 71.07 13.57
CA VAL A 40 -42.27 71.26 12.09
C VAL A 40 -42.84 72.59 11.60
N PHE A 41 -43.52 73.35 12.46
CA PHE A 41 -44.12 74.65 12.11
C PHE A 41 -43.17 75.84 12.34
N GLU A 42 -42.05 75.64 13.04
CA GLU A 42 -41.08 76.70 13.29
C GLU A 42 -40.15 76.90 12.07
N PRO A 43 -39.74 78.15 11.76
CA PRO A 43 -38.90 78.45 10.59
C PRO A 43 -37.42 78.11 10.81
N SER A 44 -37.00 77.92 12.07
CA SER A 44 -35.64 77.50 12.45
C SER A 44 -35.70 76.68 13.74
N GLN A 45 -34.99 75.55 13.76
CA GLN A 45 -34.89 74.62 14.89
C GLN A 45 -33.44 74.14 15.01
N ASN A 46 -33.03 73.73 16.21
CA ASN A 46 -31.67 73.26 16.49
C ASN A 46 -31.70 72.40 17.78
N ASN A 47 -32.32 71.23 17.67
CA ASN A 47 -32.85 70.49 18.80
C ASN A 47 -31.91 69.34 19.17
N TRP A 48 -31.15 69.52 20.25
CA TRP A 48 -30.11 68.57 20.69
C TRP A 48 -30.60 67.62 21.80
N LEU A 49 -30.24 66.35 21.68
CA LEU A 49 -30.42 65.30 22.68
C LEU A 49 -29.07 64.60 22.91
N LEU A 50 -28.60 64.51 24.16
CA LEU A 50 -27.27 63.98 24.50
C LEU A 50 -27.34 62.74 25.40
N THR A 51 -26.44 61.79 25.18
CA THR A 51 -26.26 60.63 26.08
C THR A 51 -25.54 61.00 27.37
N THR A 52 -25.56 60.07 28.32
CA THR A 52 -24.54 59.94 29.36
C THR A 52 -23.17 59.58 28.76
N PHE A 53 -22.12 59.62 29.59
CA PHE A 53 -20.77 59.20 29.19
C PHE A 53 -20.72 57.68 28.97
N ILE A 54 -20.13 57.25 27.85
CA ILE A 54 -19.98 55.85 27.46
C ILE A 54 -18.50 55.48 27.50
N ASP A 55 -18.16 54.55 28.39
CA ASP A 55 -16.83 53.94 28.51
C ASP A 55 -16.51 53.09 27.27
N ARG A 56 -15.35 53.34 26.66
CA ARG A 56 -14.89 52.70 25.43
C ARG A 56 -14.46 51.24 25.61
N ARG A 57 -14.06 50.83 26.83
CA ARG A 57 -13.59 49.47 27.16
C ARG A 57 -12.54 48.91 26.20
N GLY A 58 -11.67 49.79 25.68
CA GLY A 58 -10.60 49.44 24.74
C GLY A 58 -11.01 49.25 23.26
N ALA A 59 -12.30 49.36 22.91
CA ALA A 59 -12.76 49.22 21.53
C ALA A 59 -12.20 50.35 20.64
N GLN A 60 -11.69 50.03 19.45
CA GLN A 60 -11.20 51.05 18.51
C GLN A 60 -12.32 51.63 17.63
N ARG A 61 -13.37 50.84 17.37
CA ARG A 61 -14.56 51.22 16.60
C ARG A 61 -15.83 50.95 17.40
N ILE A 62 -16.77 51.89 17.36
CA ILE A 62 -18.09 51.80 17.99
C ILE A 62 -19.16 51.74 16.90
N TYR A 63 -20.23 51.00 17.18
CA TYR A 63 -21.43 50.88 16.37
C TYR A 63 -22.62 51.41 17.17
N VAL A 64 -23.52 52.12 16.49
CA VAL A 64 -24.75 52.70 17.06
C VAL A 64 -25.92 52.23 16.19
N GLU A 65 -26.76 51.37 16.76
CA GLU A 65 -28.04 50.93 16.21
C GLU A 65 -29.14 51.85 16.76
N MET A 66 -29.88 52.51 15.87
CA MET A 66 -30.91 53.50 16.18
C MET A 66 -32.25 53.00 15.63
N ARG A 67 -33.25 52.84 16.49
CA ARG A 67 -34.63 52.53 16.07
C ARG A 67 -35.50 53.75 16.23
N PHE A 68 -36.19 54.17 15.18
CA PHE A 68 -36.94 55.43 15.17
C PHE A 68 -38.10 55.40 14.17
N THR A 69 -39.06 56.31 14.36
CA THR A 69 -40.15 56.57 13.40
C THR A 69 -40.03 58.01 12.89
N VAL A 70 -40.38 58.25 11.63
CA VAL A 70 -40.46 59.59 11.02
C VAL A 70 -41.77 59.73 10.28
N ARG A 71 -42.46 60.85 10.49
CA ARG A 71 -43.67 61.20 9.75
C ARG A 71 -43.31 61.93 8.46
N ASP A 72 -43.96 61.54 7.36
CA ASP A 72 -43.86 62.23 6.06
C ASP A 72 -44.28 63.69 6.20
N CYS A 73 -43.42 64.65 5.80
CA CYS A 73 -43.72 66.09 5.84
C CYS A 73 -44.96 66.42 4.99
N SER A 74 -45.18 65.70 3.88
CA SER A 74 -46.34 65.82 2.99
C SER A 74 -47.65 65.41 3.67
N SER A 75 -47.57 64.59 4.73
CA SER A 75 -48.72 64.12 5.51
C SER A 75 -49.19 65.12 6.59
N ILE A 76 -48.54 66.28 6.72
CA ILE A 76 -48.82 67.27 7.76
C ILE A 76 -49.40 68.55 7.11
N PRO A 77 -50.68 68.89 7.33
CA PRO A 77 -51.31 70.02 6.67
C PRO A 77 -50.72 71.37 7.15
N ASN A 78 -50.60 72.31 6.22
CA ASN A 78 -50.11 73.68 6.44
C ASN A 78 -48.66 73.79 6.97
N VAL A 79 -47.83 72.76 6.79
CA VAL A 79 -46.42 72.79 7.21
C VAL A 79 -45.54 73.65 6.28
N PRO A 80 -44.67 74.50 6.83
CA PRO A 80 -43.69 75.27 6.06
C PRO A 80 -42.56 74.40 5.48
N GLY A 81 -41.91 74.90 4.42
CA GLY A 81 -40.76 74.24 3.77
C GLY A 81 -39.50 74.10 4.65
N SER A 82 -39.53 74.54 5.92
CA SER A 82 -38.51 74.21 6.90
C SER A 82 -38.54 72.74 7.32
N CYS A 83 -39.67 72.03 7.21
CA CYS A 83 -39.82 70.62 7.61
C CYS A 83 -38.74 69.69 7.04
N LYS A 84 -38.30 68.70 7.83
CA LYS A 84 -37.27 67.71 7.47
C LYS A 84 -37.73 66.29 7.84
N GLU A 85 -37.15 65.32 7.17
CA GLU A 85 -37.38 63.88 7.41
C GLU A 85 -36.08 63.20 7.89
N THR A 86 -35.11 64.01 8.31
CA THR A 86 -33.75 63.60 8.64
C THR A 86 -33.25 64.28 9.91
N PHE A 87 -32.39 63.59 10.64
CA PHE A 87 -31.67 64.10 11.81
C PHE A 87 -30.17 63.80 11.68
N ASN A 88 -29.35 64.36 12.56
CA ASN A 88 -27.90 64.21 12.49
C ASN A 88 -27.39 63.46 13.72
N LEU A 89 -26.47 62.52 13.51
CA LEU A 89 -25.75 61.82 14.59
C LEU A 89 -24.36 62.43 14.75
N TYR A 90 -23.97 62.71 15.99
CA TYR A 90 -22.68 63.26 16.40
C TYR A 90 -22.05 62.44 17.53
N TYR A 91 -20.73 62.54 17.69
CA TYR A 91 -20.00 62.06 18.86
C TYR A 91 -18.96 63.07 19.37
N TYR A 92 -18.52 62.89 20.61
CA TYR A 92 -17.42 63.65 21.21
C TYR A 92 -16.62 62.79 22.19
N GLU A 93 -15.30 62.71 22.00
CA GLU A 93 -14.39 61.93 22.85
C GLU A 93 -13.86 62.72 24.06
N THR A 94 -13.86 62.09 25.25
CA THR A 94 -13.22 62.62 26.47
C THR A 94 -12.68 61.50 27.37
N ASP A 95 -11.67 61.81 28.16
CA ASP A 95 -11.05 60.91 29.12
C ASP A 95 -11.79 60.86 30.47
N SER A 96 -12.76 61.76 30.69
CA SER A 96 -13.53 61.91 31.91
C SER A 96 -14.98 62.37 31.68
N VAL A 97 -15.83 62.19 32.70
CA VAL A 97 -17.24 62.60 32.69
C VAL A 97 -17.36 64.12 32.88
N ILE A 98 -17.54 64.86 31.78
CA ILE A 98 -17.65 66.33 31.79
C ILE A 98 -19.10 66.79 32.00
N ALA A 99 -20.08 66.09 31.41
CA ALA A 99 -21.49 66.48 31.48
C ALA A 99 -22.07 66.21 32.88
N THR A 100 -22.42 67.28 33.59
CA THR A 100 -23.21 67.24 34.83
C THR A 100 -24.49 68.06 34.67
N LYS A 101 -25.48 67.88 35.56
CA LYS A 101 -26.84 68.45 35.46
C LYS A 101 -26.95 69.99 35.47
N GLY A 102 -25.84 70.74 35.43
CA GLY A 102 -25.82 72.21 35.45
C GLY A 102 -24.85 72.88 34.46
N THR A 103 -24.22 72.15 33.54
CA THR A 103 -23.18 72.69 32.63
C THR A 103 -23.62 72.68 31.17
N ALA A 104 -23.63 73.85 30.52
CA ALA A 104 -24.10 74.07 29.14
C ALA A 104 -23.14 73.58 28.02
N PHE A 105 -22.52 72.41 28.21
CA PHE A 105 -21.47 71.87 27.35
C PHE A 105 -21.90 71.61 25.89
N TRP A 106 -23.22 71.50 25.65
CA TRP A 106 -23.80 71.20 24.34
C TRP A 106 -23.66 72.31 23.28
N MET A 107 -23.30 73.55 23.66
CA MET A 107 -23.16 74.66 22.69
C MET A 107 -21.73 74.93 22.22
N GLU A 108 -20.71 74.46 22.95
CA GLU A 108 -19.31 74.88 22.74
C GLU A 108 -18.33 73.72 22.48
N ALA A 109 -18.74 72.47 22.70
CA ALA A 109 -17.87 71.31 22.47
C ALA A 109 -17.71 70.98 20.97
N PRO A 110 -16.52 70.53 20.52
CA PRO A 110 -16.27 70.17 19.12
C PRO A 110 -16.85 68.79 18.80
N TYR A 111 -18.17 68.71 18.66
CA TYR A 111 -18.89 67.51 18.23
C TYR A 111 -18.53 67.15 16.78
N LEU A 112 -18.08 65.92 16.57
CA LEU A 112 -17.78 65.38 15.25
C LEU A 112 -19.03 64.70 14.69
N LYS A 113 -19.48 65.13 13.50
CA LYS A 113 -20.62 64.51 12.82
C LYS A 113 -20.25 63.10 12.36
N VAL A 114 -21.11 62.13 12.69
CA VAL A 114 -21.04 60.75 12.18
C VAL A 114 -21.72 60.68 10.83
N ASP A 115 -23.01 61.04 10.76
CA ASP A 115 -23.79 61.02 9.52
C ASP A 115 -25.10 61.84 9.62
N THR A 116 -25.78 62.01 8.49
CA THR A 116 -27.19 62.43 8.40
C THR A 116 -28.05 61.17 8.28
N ILE A 117 -28.96 60.94 9.22
CA ILE A 117 -29.84 59.77 9.23
C ILE A 117 -31.17 60.15 8.58
N ALA A 118 -31.64 59.32 7.67
CA ALA A 118 -32.95 59.40 7.01
C ALA A 118 -33.77 58.14 7.31
N ALA A 119 -35.08 58.21 7.11
CA ALA A 119 -35.94 57.03 7.11
C ALA A 119 -35.96 56.36 5.72
N ASP A 120 -35.91 55.03 5.69
CA ASP A 120 -36.24 54.24 4.50
C ASP A 120 -37.75 54.25 4.24
N GLU A 121 -38.56 54.22 5.32
CA GLU A 121 -40.01 54.38 5.24
C GLU A 121 -40.53 55.40 6.26
N SER A 122 -41.18 56.46 5.75
CA SER A 122 -42.01 57.39 6.55
C SER A 122 -43.47 56.91 6.62
N PHE A 123 -44.21 57.37 7.64
CA PHE A 123 -45.64 57.07 7.81
C PHE A 123 -46.54 58.26 7.47
N SER A 124 -47.75 57.96 6.96
CA SER A 124 -48.68 58.93 6.39
C SER A 124 -49.98 59.06 7.20
N GLN A 125 -50.86 60.00 6.81
CA GLN A 125 -52.18 60.15 7.44
C GLN A 125 -53.16 59.02 7.08
N VAL A 126 -52.92 58.28 5.99
CA VAL A 126 -53.78 57.15 5.55
C VAL A 126 -53.66 55.97 6.51
N ASP A 127 -52.50 55.80 7.13
CA ASP A 127 -52.17 54.67 8.01
C ASP A 127 -52.90 54.71 9.36
N PHE A 128 -53.51 55.84 9.76
CA PHE A 128 -54.24 55.96 11.03
C PHE A 128 -55.48 55.04 11.15
N GLY A 129 -55.94 54.44 10.05
CA GLY A 129 -57.05 53.46 10.04
C GLY A 129 -56.68 52.08 10.61
N GLY A 130 -55.39 51.74 10.72
CA GLY A 130 -54.92 50.47 11.28
C GLY A 130 -53.57 50.66 11.98
N ARG A 131 -53.42 50.13 13.20
CA ARG A 131 -52.29 50.43 14.11
C ARG A 131 -50.94 49.88 13.62
N LEU A 132 -50.34 50.50 12.60
CA LEU A 132 -49.05 50.11 12.05
C LEU A 132 -48.10 51.32 11.99
N MET A 133 -47.34 51.53 13.07
CA MET A 133 -46.23 52.48 13.07
C MET A 133 -45.05 51.87 12.32
N LYS A 134 -44.54 52.57 11.31
CA LYS A 134 -43.36 52.14 10.55
C LYS A 134 -42.08 52.48 11.31
N VAL A 135 -41.31 51.45 11.68
CA VAL A 135 -40.08 51.56 12.48
C VAL A 135 -38.86 51.36 11.59
N ASN A 136 -38.05 52.40 11.47
CA ASN A 136 -36.76 52.39 10.80
C ASN A 136 -35.69 51.90 11.78
N THR A 137 -34.69 51.17 11.29
CA THR A 137 -33.56 50.68 12.11
C THR A 137 -32.24 50.94 11.39
N GLU A 138 -31.55 52.00 11.79
CA GLU A 138 -30.31 52.44 11.14
C GLU A 138 -29.08 52.14 11.99
N VAL A 139 -28.01 51.65 11.35
CA VAL A 139 -26.72 51.38 12.01
C VAL A 139 -25.63 52.27 11.42
N ARG A 140 -24.87 52.94 12.28
CA ARG A 140 -23.65 53.69 11.90
C ARG A 140 -22.48 53.34 12.81
N SER A 141 -21.26 53.56 12.32
CA SER A 141 -20.03 53.25 13.08
C SER A 141 -18.99 54.35 12.95
N PHE A 142 -18.23 54.61 14.02
CA PHE A 142 -17.17 55.62 14.06
C PHE A 142 -15.94 55.15 14.86
N GLY A 143 -14.80 55.78 14.57
CA GLY A 143 -13.46 55.45 15.08
C GLY A 143 -12.39 55.80 14.02
N PRO A 144 -11.08 55.63 14.30
CA PRO A 144 -10.50 55.14 15.56
C PRO A 144 -10.79 56.05 16.75
N LEU A 145 -11.27 55.46 17.83
CA LEU A 145 -11.38 56.15 19.12
C LEU A 145 -10.09 55.96 19.95
N SER A 146 -9.70 57.03 20.65
CA SER A 146 -8.42 57.17 21.34
C SER A 146 -8.57 57.31 22.86
N LYS A 147 -9.52 58.13 23.32
CA LYS A 147 -9.72 58.49 24.74
C LYS A 147 -10.46 57.43 25.55
N ASN A 148 -10.59 57.61 26.86
CA ASN A 148 -11.28 56.62 27.72
C ASN A 148 -12.76 56.39 27.37
N GLY A 149 -13.45 57.40 26.84
CA GLY A 149 -14.86 57.26 26.45
C GLY A 149 -15.37 58.42 25.60
N PHE A 150 -16.68 58.44 25.40
CA PHE A 150 -17.35 59.38 24.50
C PHE A 150 -18.79 59.67 24.91
N TYR A 151 -19.34 60.72 24.32
CA TYR A 151 -20.77 61.03 24.30
C TYR A 151 -21.30 60.88 22.88
N LEU A 152 -22.57 60.50 22.73
CA LEU A 152 -23.33 60.66 21.48
C LEU A 152 -24.28 61.84 21.62
N ALA A 153 -24.57 62.49 20.49
CA ALA A 153 -25.57 63.55 20.42
C ALA A 153 -26.39 63.44 19.12
N PHE A 154 -27.68 63.73 19.24
CA PHE A 154 -28.66 63.71 18.15
C PHE A 154 -29.15 65.15 17.93
N GLN A 155 -29.12 65.63 16.69
CA GLN A 155 -29.52 66.99 16.33
C GLN A 155 -30.62 66.98 15.26
N ASP A 156 -31.76 67.56 15.62
CA ASP A 156 -32.89 67.83 14.74
C ASP A 156 -32.94 69.32 14.28
N TYR A 157 -33.45 69.54 13.07
CA TYR A 157 -33.59 70.85 12.41
C TYR A 157 -35.04 71.17 11.97
N GLY A 158 -36.04 70.39 12.40
CA GLY A 158 -37.46 70.60 12.06
C GLY A 158 -38.17 69.34 11.55
N ALA A 159 -37.86 68.17 12.10
CA ALA A 159 -38.52 66.90 11.79
C ALA A 159 -39.66 66.57 12.77
N CYS A 160 -40.49 65.62 12.38
CA CYS A 160 -41.48 64.98 13.27
C CYS A 160 -41.13 63.50 13.43
N MET A 161 -40.46 63.15 14.52
CA MET A 161 -39.87 61.84 14.74
C MET A 161 -39.91 61.38 16.20
N SER A 162 -39.83 60.06 16.41
CA SER A 162 -39.64 59.46 17.74
C SER A 162 -38.50 58.45 17.70
N LEU A 163 -37.50 58.66 18.56
CA LEU A 163 -36.37 57.77 18.79
C LEU A 163 -36.78 56.72 19.84
N LEU A 164 -36.98 55.49 19.38
CA LEU A 164 -37.52 54.37 20.17
C LEU A 164 -36.43 53.62 20.95
N SER A 165 -35.23 53.52 20.39
CA SER A 165 -34.09 52.86 21.03
C SER A 165 -32.76 53.32 20.43
N VAL A 166 -31.73 53.43 21.28
CA VAL A 166 -30.33 53.64 20.88
C VAL A 166 -29.50 52.56 21.55
N ARG A 167 -28.85 51.73 20.75
CA ARG A 167 -28.01 50.62 21.21
C ARG A 167 -26.59 50.83 20.74
N VAL A 168 -25.70 51.12 21.68
CA VAL A 168 -24.27 51.33 21.44
C VAL A 168 -23.52 50.03 21.74
N PHE A 169 -22.70 49.56 20.80
CA PHE A 169 -21.93 48.33 20.95
C PHE A 169 -20.59 48.39 20.20
N TYR A 170 -19.73 47.42 20.49
CA TYR A 170 -18.50 47.16 19.74
C TYR A 170 -18.44 45.68 19.35
N LYS A 171 -17.58 45.35 18.39
CA LYS A 171 -17.34 43.98 17.94
C LYS A 171 -16.02 43.47 18.53
N LYS A 172 -15.94 42.16 18.75
CA LYS A 172 -14.74 41.45 19.23
C LYS A 172 -14.83 39.97 18.85
N CYS A 173 -13.70 39.37 18.53
CA CYS A 173 -13.61 37.93 18.33
C CYS A 173 -13.50 37.23 19.71
N PRO A 174 -14.38 36.27 20.03
CA PRO A 174 -14.36 35.58 21.31
C PRO A 174 -13.13 34.69 21.45
N SER A 175 -12.71 34.36 22.67
CA SER A 175 -11.66 33.35 22.85
C SER A 175 -12.13 31.99 22.32
N VAL A 176 -11.25 31.31 21.58
CA VAL A 176 -11.54 30.01 20.93
C VAL A 176 -10.34 29.07 21.07
N VAL A 177 -10.61 27.77 20.96
CA VAL A 177 -9.58 26.76 20.70
C VAL A 177 -9.73 26.32 19.25
N GLN A 178 -8.63 26.35 18.49
CA GLN A 178 -8.59 25.97 17.08
C GLN A 178 -7.19 25.41 16.77
N ASN A 179 -7.09 24.34 15.97
CA ASN A 179 -5.84 23.64 15.67
C ASN A 179 -5.00 23.27 16.94
N PHE A 180 -5.69 22.88 18.03
CA PHE A 180 -5.10 22.62 19.36
C PHE A 180 -4.30 23.78 19.99
N ALA A 181 -4.58 25.02 19.56
CA ALA A 181 -4.09 26.25 20.15
C ALA A 181 -5.25 27.10 20.71
N ILE A 182 -5.01 27.75 21.85
CA ILE A 182 -5.90 28.72 22.47
C ILE A 182 -5.62 30.10 21.88
N PHE A 183 -6.64 30.76 21.37
CA PHE A 183 -6.60 32.15 20.93
C PHE A 183 -7.38 33.02 21.92
N PRO A 184 -6.77 34.09 22.48
CA PRO A 184 -7.43 34.96 23.45
C PRO A 184 -8.52 35.82 22.80
N GLU A 185 -9.46 36.29 23.61
CA GLU A 185 -10.45 37.30 23.18
C GLU A 185 -9.73 38.53 22.62
N THR A 186 -10.11 38.94 21.40
CA THR A 186 -9.39 39.95 20.62
C THR A 186 -10.37 40.99 20.09
N MET A 187 -10.08 42.27 20.36
CA MET A 187 -10.89 43.40 19.91
C MET A 187 -10.71 43.64 18.41
N THR A 188 -11.75 44.10 17.72
CA THR A 188 -11.61 44.51 16.30
C THR A 188 -10.86 45.83 16.18
N GLY A 189 -10.21 46.03 15.02
CA GLY A 189 -9.43 47.24 14.77
C GLY A 189 -10.26 48.46 14.37
N ALA A 190 -9.57 49.57 14.16
CA ALA A 190 -10.15 50.87 13.78
C ALA A 190 -10.99 50.85 12.49
N GLU A 191 -10.65 49.98 11.54
CA GLU A 191 -11.25 49.91 10.21
C GLU A 191 -12.13 48.66 10.03
N SER A 192 -13.20 48.76 9.25
CA SER A 192 -14.02 47.60 8.86
C SER A 192 -13.22 46.55 8.09
N THR A 193 -12.21 46.99 7.33
CA THR A 193 -11.23 46.16 6.60
C THR A 193 -10.04 45.70 7.46
N SER A 194 -9.99 46.04 8.75
CA SER A 194 -8.84 45.69 9.60
C SER A 194 -8.78 44.19 9.94
N LEU A 195 -7.55 43.68 10.07
CA LEU A 195 -7.24 42.32 10.50
C LEU A 195 -6.28 42.38 11.68
N VAL A 196 -6.77 42.06 12.89
CA VAL A 196 -5.97 42.07 14.13
C VAL A 196 -5.40 40.68 14.38
N ILE A 197 -4.08 40.59 14.54
CA ILE A 197 -3.37 39.31 14.71
C ILE A 197 -3.41 38.87 16.17
N ALA A 198 -4.15 37.79 16.46
CA ALA A 198 -4.02 37.04 17.70
C ALA A 198 -2.92 35.98 17.55
N ARG A 199 -2.05 35.85 18.56
CA ARG A 199 -1.10 34.73 18.67
C ARG A 199 -1.79 33.59 19.41
N GLY A 200 -1.64 32.36 18.90
CA GLY A 200 -2.12 31.17 19.59
C GLY A 200 -1.08 30.65 20.58
N ILE A 201 -1.56 29.94 21.60
CA ILE A 201 -0.72 29.20 22.57
C ILE A 201 -1.21 27.75 22.59
N CYS A 202 -0.32 26.77 22.44
CA CYS A 202 -0.70 25.36 22.49
C CYS A 202 -1.42 24.98 23.80
N ILE A 203 -2.45 24.15 23.69
CA ILE A 203 -3.15 23.59 24.87
C ILE A 203 -2.20 22.75 25.74
N PRO A 204 -2.51 22.54 27.03
CA PRO A 204 -1.76 21.61 27.87
C PRO A 204 -1.64 20.22 27.21
N ASN A 205 -0.43 19.64 27.29
CA ASN A 205 -0.04 18.37 26.68
C ASN A 205 -0.04 18.32 25.13
N SER A 206 -0.15 19.46 24.43
CA SER A 206 0.22 19.56 23.01
C SER A 206 1.57 20.24 22.81
N GLU A 207 2.07 20.19 21.58
CA GLU A 207 3.38 20.71 21.15
C GLU A 207 3.23 21.35 19.76
N GLU A 208 3.99 22.41 19.51
CA GLU A 208 3.98 23.14 18.24
C GLU A 208 4.42 22.22 17.09
N VAL A 209 3.75 22.33 15.94
CA VAL A 209 4.14 21.66 14.68
C VAL A 209 4.45 22.73 13.64
N ASP A 210 3.49 23.62 13.41
CA ASP A 210 3.58 24.65 12.38
C ASP A 210 3.69 26.04 13.04
N VAL A 211 4.87 26.65 12.94
CA VAL A 211 5.19 27.97 13.53
C VAL A 211 5.22 29.03 12.42
N PRO A 212 4.60 30.22 12.58
CA PRO A 212 3.98 30.75 13.79
C PRO A 212 2.46 30.56 13.85
N ILE A 213 1.97 30.18 15.04
CA ILE A 213 0.54 30.00 15.32
C ILE A 213 -0.16 31.37 15.45
N LYS A 214 -1.08 31.66 14.51
CA LYS A 214 -1.78 32.94 14.38
C LYS A 214 -3.23 32.76 13.93
N LEU A 215 -4.10 33.64 14.40
CA LEU A 215 -5.48 33.77 13.95
C LEU A 215 -5.78 35.27 13.73
N TYR A 216 -6.62 35.60 12.75
CA TYR A 216 -6.88 36.99 12.39
C TYR A 216 -8.34 37.36 12.72
N CYS A 217 -8.53 38.34 13.58
CA CYS A 217 -9.83 38.89 13.91
C CYS A 217 -10.18 40.00 12.92
N ASN A 218 -11.29 39.87 12.18
CA ASN A 218 -11.72 40.87 11.20
C ASN A 218 -12.50 42.04 11.84
N GLY A 219 -12.78 43.10 11.07
CA GLY A 219 -13.55 44.26 11.54
C GLY A 219 -14.96 43.92 12.04
N ASP A 220 -15.52 42.79 11.61
CA ASP A 220 -16.86 42.30 11.99
C ASP A 220 -16.87 41.35 13.19
N GLY A 221 -15.72 41.10 13.83
CA GLY A 221 -15.63 40.29 15.05
C GLY A 221 -15.65 38.78 14.80
N GLU A 222 -15.36 38.36 13.57
CA GLU A 222 -15.22 36.96 13.19
C GLU A 222 -13.75 36.56 13.01
N TRP A 223 -13.45 35.30 13.30
CA TRP A 223 -12.13 34.71 13.10
C TRP A 223 -11.98 34.24 11.65
N MET A 224 -10.93 34.72 10.98
CA MET A 224 -10.53 34.28 9.64
C MET A 224 -9.67 33.00 9.73
N VAL A 225 -9.08 32.57 8.60
CA VAL A 225 -8.29 31.33 8.47
C VAL A 225 -7.17 31.24 9.52
N PRO A 226 -7.05 30.11 10.26
CA PRO A 226 -5.90 29.86 11.14
C PRO A 226 -4.63 29.61 10.34
N ILE A 227 -3.50 30.11 10.85
CA ILE A 227 -2.16 29.75 10.42
C ILE A 227 -1.47 29.04 11.59
N GLY A 228 -0.83 27.92 11.33
CA GLY A 228 -0.13 27.13 12.34
C GLY A 228 -1.02 26.09 13.03
N SER A 229 -0.38 25.17 13.75
CA SER A 229 -1.04 24.07 14.47
C SER A 229 -0.18 23.54 15.64
N CYS A 230 -0.87 23.00 16.64
CA CYS A 230 -0.28 22.13 17.66
C CYS A 230 -0.83 20.71 17.50
N THR A 231 -0.13 19.71 18.03
CA THR A 231 -0.66 18.34 18.16
C THR A 231 -0.32 17.73 19.51
N CYS A 232 -1.14 16.77 19.97
CA CYS A 232 -0.90 16.13 21.26
C CYS A 232 0.43 15.37 21.29
N LYS A 233 1.17 15.50 22.40
CA LYS A 233 2.46 14.86 22.63
C LYS A 233 2.34 13.34 22.66
N ALA A 234 3.48 12.65 22.58
CA ALA A 234 3.56 11.22 22.88
C ALA A 234 2.95 10.93 24.26
N GLY A 235 2.16 9.86 24.37
CA GLY A 235 1.35 9.55 25.55
C GLY A 235 0.01 10.30 25.66
N PHE A 236 -0.36 11.20 24.73
CA PHE A 236 -1.61 11.97 24.81
C PHE A 236 -2.45 11.92 23.52
N GLU A 237 -3.75 11.63 23.64
CA GLU A 237 -4.73 11.62 22.54
C GLU A 237 -5.70 12.79 22.58
N THR A 238 -6.41 12.99 21.48
CA THR A 238 -7.35 14.10 21.27
C THR A 238 -8.74 13.77 21.83
N ASP A 239 -9.11 14.36 22.97
CA ASP A 239 -10.45 14.27 23.54
C ASP A 239 -11.31 15.44 23.02
N ASN A 240 -12.41 15.13 22.33
CA ASN A 240 -13.36 16.07 21.71
C ASN A 240 -12.72 17.21 20.86
N GLY A 241 -11.55 16.95 20.26
CA GLY A 241 -10.84 17.88 19.36
C GLY A 241 -10.18 19.10 20.02
N ASN A 242 -10.39 19.34 21.32
CA ASN A 242 -9.94 20.55 22.02
C ASN A 242 -9.08 20.28 23.27
N VAL A 243 -8.89 19.01 23.67
CA VAL A 243 -8.11 18.61 24.86
C VAL A 243 -7.14 17.49 24.50
N CYS A 244 -5.90 17.55 25.02
CA CYS A 244 -4.94 16.45 24.96
C CYS A 244 -4.96 15.65 26.27
N ARG A 245 -5.58 14.47 26.23
CA ARG A 245 -5.81 13.58 27.37
C ARG A 245 -4.77 12.46 27.42
N ALA A 246 -4.32 12.11 28.63
CA ALA A 246 -3.37 11.02 28.83
C ALA A 246 -3.94 9.67 28.36
N CYS A 247 -3.12 8.87 27.68
CA CYS A 247 -3.49 7.49 27.30
C CYS A 247 -3.90 6.69 28.55
N PRO A 248 -5.07 6.03 28.56
CA PRO A 248 -5.50 5.20 29.69
C PRO A 248 -4.63 3.93 29.86
N PRO A 249 -4.65 3.29 31.04
CA PRO A 249 -3.90 2.06 31.27
C PRO A 249 -4.32 0.95 30.30
N GLY A 250 -3.34 0.26 29.69
CA GLY A 250 -3.56 -0.70 28.62
C GLY A 250 -3.38 -0.13 27.20
N THR A 251 -3.30 1.19 27.03
CA THR A 251 -2.95 1.84 25.75
C THR A 251 -1.61 2.57 25.84
N PHE A 252 -1.12 3.07 24.71
CA PHE A 252 0.09 3.90 24.59
C PHE A 252 0.03 4.79 23.33
N LYS A 253 0.93 5.78 23.25
CA LYS A 253 1.18 6.54 22.02
C LYS A 253 2.65 6.95 21.93
N SER A 254 3.37 6.42 20.94
CA SER A 254 4.83 6.57 20.84
C SER A 254 5.33 7.90 20.30
N SER A 255 4.55 8.59 19.47
CA SER A 255 4.94 9.85 18.80
C SER A 255 3.96 10.99 19.05
N GLN A 256 4.43 12.22 18.86
CA GLN A 256 3.58 13.40 18.68
C GLN A 256 2.71 13.26 17.42
N GLY A 257 1.51 13.81 17.42
CA GLY A 257 0.67 13.93 16.22
C GLY A 257 -0.83 13.75 16.47
N PRO A 258 -1.65 13.67 15.40
CA PRO A 258 -3.11 13.53 15.50
C PRO A 258 -3.60 12.12 15.85
N GLY A 259 -2.69 11.13 15.97
CA GLY A 259 -3.05 9.75 16.30
C GLY A 259 -3.66 9.61 17.70
N LEU A 260 -4.62 8.69 17.83
CA LEU A 260 -5.20 8.25 19.11
C LEU A 260 -4.26 7.28 19.85
N CYS A 261 -4.57 6.96 21.11
CA CYS A 261 -3.80 5.97 21.87
C CYS A 261 -4.13 4.55 21.39
N LEU A 262 -3.09 3.82 20.99
CA LEU A 262 -3.19 2.45 20.49
C LEU A 262 -3.24 1.46 21.66
N GLN A 263 -4.02 0.39 21.52
CA GLN A 263 -4.00 -0.72 22.47
C GLN A 263 -2.60 -1.37 22.52
N CYS A 264 -2.14 -1.76 23.70
CA CYS A 264 -0.84 -2.40 23.83
C CYS A 264 -0.74 -3.68 22.97
N PRO A 265 0.29 -3.81 22.10
CA PRO A 265 0.41 -4.93 21.20
C PRO A 265 0.74 -6.23 21.95
N SER A 266 0.57 -7.36 21.29
CA SER A 266 0.72 -8.70 21.87
C SER A 266 2.00 -8.87 22.69
N ASN A 267 1.87 -9.59 23.81
CA ASN A 267 2.92 -9.84 24.79
C ASN A 267 3.53 -8.59 25.47
N SER A 268 2.86 -7.43 25.41
CA SER A 268 3.21 -6.23 26.17
C SER A 268 2.13 -5.84 27.20
N ARG A 269 2.35 -4.75 27.94
CA ARG A 269 1.39 -4.05 28.82
C ARG A 269 1.84 -2.62 29.15
N SER A 270 0.88 -1.73 29.39
CA SER A 270 1.08 -0.47 30.11
C SER A 270 0.20 -0.49 31.37
N ALA A 271 0.71 0.06 32.48
CA ALA A 271 -0.01 0.12 33.75
C ALA A 271 -0.09 1.55 34.34
N ALA A 272 0.67 2.49 33.76
CA ALA A 272 0.59 3.90 34.04
C ALA A 272 -0.17 4.61 32.91
N GLU A 273 -0.80 5.73 33.24
CA GLU A 273 -1.36 6.65 32.25
C GLU A 273 -0.25 7.36 31.46
N ALA A 274 -0.60 7.94 30.31
CA ALA A 274 0.32 8.64 29.41
C ALA A 274 1.52 7.81 28.91
N ALA A 275 1.36 6.49 28.81
CA ALA A 275 2.43 5.60 28.35
C ALA A 275 2.86 5.91 26.91
N THR A 276 4.17 6.12 26.71
CA THR A 276 4.76 6.28 25.37
C THR A 276 5.16 4.94 24.73
N ILE A 277 5.30 3.89 25.54
CA ILE A 277 5.62 2.52 25.08
C ILE A 277 5.04 1.48 26.05
N CYS A 278 4.49 0.39 25.51
CA CYS A 278 4.08 -0.75 26.30
C CYS A 278 5.29 -1.66 26.62
N VAL A 279 5.50 -1.93 27.91
CA VAL A 279 6.59 -2.76 28.43
C VAL A 279 6.31 -4.23 28.11
N CYS A 280 7.32 -4.98 27.66
CA CYS A 280 7.16 -6.40 27.36
C CYS A 280 6.90 -7.24 28.61
N ARG A 281 6.19 -8.36 28.44
CA ARG A 281 6.00 -9.39 29.47
C ARG A 281 7.24 -10.28 29.57
N ASN A 282 7.50 -10.85 30.74
CA ASN A 282 8.65 -11.74 30.99
C ASN A 282 8.73 -12.85 29.91
N GLY A 283 9.91 -13.07 29.35
CA GLY A 283 10.14 -14.03 28.26
C GLY A 283 9.95 -13.46 26.84
N TYR A 284 9.44 -12.23 26.72
CA TYR A 284 9.28 -11.51 25.46
C TYR A 284 10.05 -10.19 25.47
N TYR A 285 10.52 -9.77 24.31
CA TYR A 285 11.41 -8.63 24.13
C TYR A 285 11.08 -7.89 22.81
N ARG A 286 11.76 -6.77 22.56
CA ARG A 286 11.88 -6.13 21.25
C ARG A 286 13.36 -6.04 20.87
N GLY A 287 13.66 -6.22 19.59
CA GLY A 287 14.97 -5.97 19.01
C GLY A 287 15.24 -4.47 18.86
N ASP A 288 16.50 -4.09 18.65
CA ASP A 288 16.92 -2.67 18.59
C ASP A 288 16.39 -1.90 17.35
N VAL A 289 15.72 -2.60 16.43
CA VAL A 289 15.07 -2.04 15.22
C VAL A 289 13.54 -2.17 15.25
N ASP A 290 12.95 -2.79 16.27
CA ASP A 290 11.50 -2.99 16.38
C ASP A 290 10.83 -1.68 16.85
N GLN A 291 9.77 -1.26 16.16
CA GLN A 291 8.99 -0.08 16.54
C GLN A 291 8.14 -0.33 17.82
N PRO A 292 7.79 0.71 18.61
CA PRO A 292 7.05 0.55 19.87
C PRO A 292 5.68 -0.12 19.75
N ASP A 293 5.03 0.00 18.59
CA ASP A 293 3.75 -0.61 18.22
C ASP A 293 3.87 -2.08 17.77
N MET A 294 5.07 -2.54 17.42
CA MET A 294 5.32 -3.95 17.15
C MET A 294 5.14 -4.79 18.43
N PRO A 295 4.58 -6.02 18.34
CA PRO A 295 4.40 -6.90 19.48
C PRO A 295 5.74 -7.39 20.04
N CYS A 296 5.77 -7.67 21.34
CA CYS A 296 6.94 -8.28 21.94
C CYS A 296 7.04 -9.75 21.52
N THR A 297 8.24 -10.16 21.12
CA THR A 297 8.54 -11.48 20.53
C THR A 297 9.52 -12.25 21.41
N SER A 298 9.51 -13.58 21.33
CA SER A 298 10.36 -14.45 22.15
C SER A 298 11.52 -15.04 21.34
N VAL A 299 12.40 -15.79 21.99
CA VAL A 299 13.49 -16.53 21.32
C VAL A 299 12.95 -17.76 20.58
N PRO A 300 13.63 -18.26 19.54
CA PRO A 300 13.16 -19.44 18.82
C PRO A 300 13.43 -20.72 19.62
N SER A 301 12.61 -21.74 19.34
CA SER A 301 12.88 -23.12 19.75
C SER A 301 14.05 -23.72 18.94
N GLY A 302 14.57 -24.87 19.36
CA GLY A 302 15.65 -25.55 18.65
C GLY A 302 15.26 -26.00 17.23
N PRO A 303 16.21 -26.10 16.28
CA PRO A 303 15.99 -26.74 14.99
C PRO A 303 15.53 -28.21 15.13
N ARG A 304 14.93 -28.74 14.07
CA ARG A 304 14.32 -30.09 14.06
C ARG A 304 14.90 -30.96 12.95
N ASN A 305 14.73 -32.28 13.08
CA ASN A 305 15.02 -33.27 12.04
C ASN A 305 16.37 -33.03 11.34
N VAL A 306 17.47 -33.06 12.09
CA VAL A 306 18.81 -32.93 11.50
C VAL A 306 19.13 -34.20 10.71
N ILE A 307 19.52 -34.03 9.46
CA ILE A 307 19.96 -35.07 8.53
C ILE A 307 21.43 -34.79 8.20
N SER A 308 22.26 -35.82 8.22
CA SER A 308 23.69 -35.73 7.91
C SER A 308 24.07 -36.69 6.78
N VAL A 309 24.75 -36.16 5.76
CA VAL A 309 25.35 -36.97 4.69
C VAL A 309 26.86 -36.83 4.78
N VAL A 310 27.56 -37.96 4.99
CA VAL A 310 29.02 -38.02 5.15
C VAL A 310 29.66 -38.50 3.85
N ASN A 311 30.59 -37.73 3.30
CA ASN A 311 31.36 -38.09 2.11
C ASN A 311 32.86 -37.89 2.38
N GLU A 312 33.62 -38.98 2.48
CA GLU A 312 35.03 -38.99 2.91
C GLU A 312 35.30 -38.10 4.15
N THR A 313 35.96 -36.96 3.94
CA THR A 313 36.37 -35.92 4.91
C THR A 313 35.44 -34.70 4.94
N SER A 314 34.22 -34.84 4.41
CA SER A 314 33.21 -33.78 4.33
C SER A 314 31.84 -34.25 4.85
N VAL A 315 31.06 -33.30 5.35
CA VAL A 315 29.72 -33.52 5.89
C VAL A 315 28.77 -32.46 5.35
N ILE A 316 27.64 -32.88 4.80
CA ILE A 316 26.47 -32.01 4.59
C ILE A 316 25.55 -32.19 5.79
N LEU A 317 25.17 -31.08 6.43
CA LEU A 317 24.08 -31.05 7.40
C LEU A 317 22.89 -30.35 6.77
N GLU A 318 21.70 -30.94 6.88
CA GLU A 318 20.42 -30.30 6.56
C GLU A 318 19.48 -30.42 7.77
N TRP A 319 18.59 -29.45 7.99
CA TRP A 319 17.63 -29.47 9.10
C TRP A 319 16.30 -28.83 8.73
N HIS A 320 15.29 -29.08 9.55
CA HIS A 320 14.01 -28.39 9.51
C HIS A 320 14.01 -27.18 10.44
N ARG A 321 13.28 -26.13 10.04
CA ARG A 321 13.07 -24.92 10.86
C ARG A 321 12.49 -25.27 12.24
N PRO A 322 12.80 -24.47 13.29
CA PRO A 322 12.18 -24.55 14.62
C PRO A 322 10.65 -24.75 14.58
N ARG A 323 10.08 -25.33 15.65
CA ARG A 323 8.61 -25.44 15.78
C ARG A 323 7.99 -24.07 16.00
N GLU A 324 8.62 -23.29 16.87
CA GLU A 324 8.29 -21.93 17.24
C GLU A 324 9.48 -21.04 16.91
N THR A 325 9.26 -19.97 16.15
CA THR A 325 10.28 -18.96 15.78
C THR A 325 10.35 -17.79 16.77
N GLY A 326 9.52 -17.83 17.82
CA GLY A 326 9.30 -16.72 18.74
C GLY A 326 8.38 -15.61 18.22
N GLY A 327 7.70 -15.84 17.09
CA GLY A 327 6.84 -14.84 16.44
C GLY A 327 7.58 -13.90 15.48
N ARG A 328 8.80 -14.29 15.04
CA ARG A 328 9.62 -13.55 14.07
C ARG A 328 9.93 -14.40 12.85
N GLU A 329 10.33 -13.74 11.76
CA GLU A 329 10.83 -14.40 10.54
C GLU A 329 12.36 -14.26 10.38
N ASP A 330 13.01 -13.40 11.17
CA ASP A 330 14.46 -13.15 11.20
C ASP A 330 15.29 -14.27 11.86
N VAL A 331 14.82 -15.51 11.77
CA VAL A 331 15.50 -16.68 12.34
C VAL A 331 16.67 -17.11 11.44
N VAL A 332 17.88 -17.10 12.02
CA VAL A 332 19.11 -17.59 11.41
C VAL A 332 19.77 -18.66 12.28
N TYR A 333 20.70 -19.41 11.70
CA TYR A 333 21.37 -20.54 12.36
C TYR A 333 22.87 -20.31 12.53
N ASN A 334 23.40 -20.85 13.63
CA ASN A 334 24.83 -20.86 13.96
C ASN A 334 25.29 -22.29 14.19
N ILE A 335 26.45 -22.67 13.65
CA ILE A 335 27.00 -24.03 13.77
C ILE A 335 28.20 -24.03 14.73
N VAL A 336 28.06 -24.69 15.89
CA VAL A 336 29.20 -24.94 16.79
C VAL A 336 29.76 -26.33 16.47
N CYS A 337 30.98 -26.37 15.95
CA CYS A 337 31.71 -27.59 15.64
C CYS A 337 32.61 -27.99 16.81
N LYS A 338 32.50 -29.26 17.26
CA LYS A 338 33.32 -29.85 18.32
C LYS A 338 33.98 -31.14 17.82
N LYS A 339 35.25 -31.35 18.15
CA LYS A 339 36.04 -32.54 17.81
C LYS A 339 36.17 -33.41 19.07
N CYS A 340 35.61 -34.60 19.05
CA CYS A 340 35.43 -35.46 20.22
C CYS A 340 36.34 -36.69 20.18
N ARG A 341 36.82 -37.12 21.35
CA ARG A 341 37.48 -38.42 21.50
C ARG A 341 36.45 -39.56 21.55
N ALA A 342 36.87 -40.78 21.20
CA ALA A 342 35.99 -41.95 21.11
C ALA A 342 35.32 -42.35 22.43
N ASP A 343 35.87 -41.92 23.58
CA ASP A 343 35.29 -42.09 24.91
C ASP A 343 34.20 -41.05 25.26
N ARG A 344 33.96 -40.07 24.38
CA ARG A 344 32.95 -38.98 24.47
C ARG A 344 33.08 -38.04 25.69
N ARG A 345 34.12 -38.18 26.52
CA ARG A 345 34.28 -37.40 27.77
C ARG A 345 34.95 -36.04 27.57
N THR A 346 35.71 -35.86 26.49
CA THR A 346 36.35 -34.60 26.15
C THR A 346 36.17 -34.29 24.68
N CYS A 347 35.62 -33.11 24.38
CA CYS A 347 35.59 -32.55 23.03
C CYS A 347 36.22 -31.15 23.06
N SER A 348 37.10 -30.86 22.10
CA SER A 348 37.59 -29.50 21.83
C SER A 348 36.69 -28.83 20.81
N HIS A 349 36.94 -27.54 20.51
CA HIS A 349 36.50 -26.98 19.23
C HIS A 349 37.20 -27.71 18.06
N CYS A 350 36.62 -27.61 16.87
CA CYS A 350 37.22 -28.08 15.64
C CYS A 350 38.47 -27.26 15.25
N ASP A 351 39.32 -27.84 14.42
CA ASP A 351 40.54 -27.18 13.92
C ASP A 351 40.17 -26.02 12.97
N ASP A 352 40.91 -24.90 13.02
CA ASP A 352 40.58 -23.66 12.27
C ASP A 352 40.55 -23.82 10.73
N ASN A 353 41.10 -24.92 10.22
CA ASN A 353 41.10 -25.25 8.79
C ASN A 353 39.76 -25.85 8.29
N VAL A 354 38.81 -26.14 9.19
CA VAL A 354 37.48 -26.66 8.83
C VAL A 354 36.65 -25.56 8.19
N GLU A 355 36.22 -25.79 6.96
CA GLU A 355 35.53 -24.79 6.13
C GLU A 355 34.01 -25.01 6.17
N PHE A 356 33.24 -23.92 6.26
CA PHE A 356 31.77 -23.94 6.34
C PHE A 356 31.17 -23.14 5.18
N VAL A 357 30.58 -23.82 4.20
CA VAL A 357 29.97 -23.21 3.01
C VAL A 357 28.43 -23.24 3.16
N PRO A 358 27.72 -22.09 3.07
CA PRO A 358 28.21 -20.77 2.68
C PRO A 358 28.79 -19.91 3.81
N ARG A 359 28.59 -20.29 5.09
CA ARG A 359 29.16 -19.64 6.30
C ARG A 359 28.90 -20.50 7.54
N GLN A 360 29.59 -20.22 8.65
CA GLN A 360 29.36 -20.91 9.94
C GLN A 360 28.26 -20.26 10.82
N LEU A 361 28.13 -18.93 10.76
CA LEU A 361 27.24 -18.13 11.61
C LEU A 361 26.29 -17.29 10.76
N GLY A 362 25.07 -17.03 11.23
CA GLY A 362 24.09 -16.22 10.51
C GLY A 362 23.59 -16.86 9.20
N LEU A 363 23.43 -18.19 9.20
CA LEU A 363 22.87 -18.96 8.08
C LEU A 363 21.35 -18.71 7.97
N THR A 364 20.89 -18.25 6.81
CA THR A 364 19.44 -18.16 6.49
C THR A 364 18.90 -19.43 5.84
N GLU A 365 19.77 -20.20 5.18
CA GLU A 365 19.47 -21.53 4.66
C GLU A 365 19.52 -22.58 5.78
N THR A 366 18.73 -23.64 5.65
CA THR A 366 18.68 -24.76 6.61
C THR A 366 19.58 -25.93 6.19
N ARG A 367 20.74 -25.60 5.62
CA ARG A 367 21.80 -26.53 5.20
C ARG A 367 23.17 -25.88 5.30
N VAL A 368 24.21 -26.68 5.50
CA VAL A 368 25.62 -26.26 5.40
C VAL A 368 26.47 -27.42 4.88
N PHE A 369 27.45 -27.12 4.04
CA PHE A 369 28.51 -28.06 3.65
C PHE A 369 29.76 -27.77 4.48
N ILE A 370 30.37 -28.82 5.02
CA ILE A 370 31.51 -28.75 5.93
C ILE A 370 32.65 -29.59 5.37
N SER A 371 33.79 -28.96 5.08
CA SER A 371 34.97 -29.58 4.46
C SER A 371 36.20 -29.57 5.38
N ASN A 372 37.24 -30.31 4.99
CA ASN A 372 38.54 -30.42 5.68
C ASN A 372 38.48 -31.07 7.08
N LEU A 373 37.47 -31.92 7.33
CA LEU A 373 37.38 -32.72 8.55
C LEU A 373 38.40 -33.87 8.49
N TRP A 374 38.91 -34.30 9.65
CA TRP A 374 39.83 -35.43 9.72
C TRP A 374 39.08 -36.73 9.40
N ALA A 375 39.71 -37.67 8.68
CA ALA A 375 39.13 -38.98 8.38
C ALA A 375 38.96 -39.84 9.65
N HIS A 376 38.00 -40.76 9.65
CA HIS A 376 37.68 -41.68 10.76
C HIS A 376 37.64 -41.02 12.16
N THR A 377 37.14 -39.79 12.26
CA THR A 377 37.16 -38.95 13.47
C THR A 377 35.74 -38.59 13.89
N LEU A 378 35.47 -38.62 15.20
CA LEU A 378 34.18 -38.25 15.78
C LEU A 378 34.08 -36.73 15.96
N TYR A 379 33.09 -36.14 15.32
CA TYR A 379 32.71 -34.73 15.46
C TYR A 379 31.31 -34.64 16.05
N SER A 380 31.02 -33.56 16.78
CA SER A 380 29.69 -33.21 17.27
C SER A 380 29.35 -31.79 16.82
N PHE A 381 28.20 -31.62 16.19
CA PHE A 381 27.75 -30.36 15.62
C PHE A 381 26.49 -29.88 16.33
N GLU A 382 26.53 -28.70 16.93
CA GLU A 382 25.36 -28.06 17.54
C GLU A 382 24.82 -26.97 16.60
N ILE A 383 23.63 -27.20 16.04
CA ILE A 383 22.91 -26.24 15.21
C ILE A 383 22.03 -25.41 16.13
N GLN A 384 22.42 -24.16 16.37
CA GLN A 384 21.66 -23.20 17.18
C GLN A 384 20.69 -22.41 16.31
N ALA A 385 19.49 -22.13 16.80
CA ALA A 385 18.57 -21.16 16.23
C ALA A 385 18.64 -19.84 17.01
N VAL A 386 18.76 -18.72 16.30
CA VAL A 386 18.77 -17.36 16.88
C VAL A 386 17.89 -16.43 16.04
N ASN A 387 17.37 -15.37 16.66
CA ASN A 387 16.53 -14.36 16.03
C ASN A 387 16.85 -12.95 16.59
N GLY A 388 16.19 -11.91 16.09
CA GLY A 388 16.47 -10.50 16.45
C GLY A 388 16.31 -10.12 17.94
N VAL A 389 15.73 -11.00 18.78
CA VAL A 389 15.60 -10.81 20.23
C VAL A 389 16.45 -11.78 21.07
N THR A 390 17.19 -12.70 20.45
CA THR A 390 17.94 -13.74 21.18
C THR A 390 19.08 -13.16 22.03
N ASN A 391 19.62 -11.99 21.67
CA ASN A 391 20.60 -11.25 22.48
C ASN A 391 20.00 -10.51 23.71
N LYS A 392 18.67 -10.40 23.82
CA LYS A 392 17.96 -9.81 24.98
C LYS A 392 17.59 -10.85 26.03
N SER A 393 17.66 -12.13 25.68
CA SER A 393 17.36 -13.26 26.58
C SER A 393 18.50 -13.50 27.56
N PRO A 394 18.22 -13.76 28.86
CA PRO A 394 19.22 -14.23 29.82
C PRO A 394 19.55 -15.72 29.64
N TYR A 395 18.78 -16.45 28.82
CA TYR A 395 18.98 -17.87 28.51
C TYR A 395 19.69 -18.05 27.16
N PRO A 396 20.58 -19.05 27.03
CA PRO A 396 21.31 -19.32 25.78
C PRO A 396 20.41 -19.79 24.64
N ALA A 397 20.93 -19.64 23.42
CA ALA A 397 20.26 -20.05 22.18
C ALA A 397 19.88 -21.54 22.19
N GLN A 398 18.66 -21.83 21.75
CA GLN A 398 18.15 -23.19 21.65
C GLN A 398 18.79 -23.90 20.45
N HIS A 399 19.20 -25.14 20.65
CA HIS A 399 20.01 -25.87 19.68
C HIS A 399 19.67 -27.36 19.65
N VAL A 400 20.17 -28.04 18.62
CA VAL A 400 20.14 -29.50 18.48
C VAL A 400 21.55 -29.99 18.14
N SER A 401 21.99 -31.06 18.79
CA SER A 401 23.32 -31.67 18.60
C SER A 401 23.22 -32.93 17.74
N ILE A 402 24.19 -33.16 16.86
CA ILE A 402 24.37 -34.42 16.12
C ILE A 402 25.83 -34.89 16.17
N ASP A 403 26.03 -36.16 16.56
CA ASP A 403 27.33 -36.82 16.60
C ASP A 403 27.57 -37.58 15.28
N ILE A 404 28.70 -37.33 14.62
CA ILE A 404 29.02 -37.83 13.28
C ILE A 404 30.46 -38.31 13.26
N THR A 405 30.69 -39.55 12.81
CA THR A 405 32.03 -40.05 12.48
C THR A 405 32.27 -39.91 10.98
N THR A 406 33.37 -39.30 10.58
CA THR A 406 33.79 -39.22 9.17
C THR A 406 34.17 -40.60 8.61
N ASN A 407 34.10 -40.74 7.28
CA ASN A 407 34.42 -42.00 6.62
C ASN A 407 35.94 -42.30 6.68
N GLN A 408 36.30 -43.53 6.34
CA GLN A 408 37.71 -43.90 6.16
C GLN A 408 38.22 -43.39 4.80
N ALA A 409 39.51 -43.04 4.74
CA ALA A 409 40.23 -42.63 3.53
C ALA A 409 41.51 -43.46 3.36
N ALA A 410 42.26 -43.23 2.27
CA ALA A 410 43.53 -43.91 2.04
C ALA A 410 44.59 -43.48 3.10
N PRO A 411 45.41 -44.40 3.63
CA PRO A 411 46.46 -44.05 4.60
C PRO A 411 47.54 -43.11 4.05
N SER A 412 48.23 -42.41 4.94
CA SER A 412 49.51 -41.76 4.62
C SER A 412 50.60 -42.78 4.24
N ILE A 413 51.78 -42.28 3.85
CA ILE A 413 52.96 -43.14 3.69
C ILE A 413 53.34 -43.80 5.02
N VAL A 414 53.93 -45.00 4.93
CA VAL A 414 54.69 -45.62 6.04
C VAL A 414 56.06 -44.90 6.11
N PRO A 415 56.49 -44.39 7.28
CA PRO A 415 57.65 -43.51 7.35
C PRO A 415 59.00 -44.25 7.24
N ILE A 416 59.11 -45.47 7.77
CA ILE A 416 60.36 -46.25 7.82
C ILE A 416 60.08 -47.76 7.83
N MET A 417 61.08 -48.57 7.50
CA MET A 417 61.08 -50.03 7.66
C MET A 417 62.38 -50.46 8.36
N HIS A 418 62.29 -51.47 9.21
CA HIS A 418 63.41 -52.08 9.95
C HIS A 418 63.55 -53.56 9.57
N GLN A 419 64.78 -54.06 9.52
CA GLN A 419 65.07 -55.48 9.32
C GLN A 419 65.08 -56.20 10.68
N VAL A 420 64.21 -57.19 10.86
CA VAL A 420 64.04 -57.97 12.09
C VAL A 420 64.95 -59.21 12.12
N SER A 421 65.10 -59.86 10.97
CA SER A 421 66.01 -61.00 10.76
C SER A 421 66.38 -61.11 9.28
N SER A 422 67.49 -61.77 8.97
CA SER A 422 67.94 -62.00 7.58
C SER A 422 68.56 -63.39 7.46
N THR A 423 68.51 -63.97 6.28
CA THR A 423 69.09 -65.28 5.94
C THR A 423 69.70 -65.22 4.53
N MET A 424 70.27 -66.33 4.05
CA MET A 424 70.75 -66.45 2.67
C MET A 424 69.68 -66.19 1.60
N LYS A 425 68.40 -66.43 1.91
CA LYS A 425 67.31 -66.51 0.91
C LYS A 425 66.05 -65.76 1.30
N SER A 426 66.07 -65.05 2.42
CA SER A 426 64.95 -64.26 2.92
C SER A 426 65.37 -63.21 3.92
N PHE A 427 64.60 -62.14 4.05
CA PHE A 427 64.66 -61.25 5.21
C PHE A 427 63.27 -60.95 5.75
N THR A 428 63.18 -60.64 7.03
CA THR A 428 61.94 -60.25 7.72
C THR A 428 62.00 -58.77 8.01
N LEU A 429 61.01 -58.00 7.52
CA LEU A 429 60.88 -56.57 7.76
C LEU A 429 59.74 -56.28 8.74
N SER A 430 59.84 -55.15 9.43
CA SER A 430 58.82 -54.58 10.32
C SER A 430 58.74 -53.07 10.13
N TRP A 431 57.57 -52.47 10.33
CA TRP A 431 57.36 -51.03 10.22
C TRP A 431 56.32 -50.52 11.23
N PRO A 432 56.35 -49.23 11.62
CA PRO A 432 55.25 -48.60 12.33
C PRO A 432 54.04 -48.42 11.42
N GLN A 433 52.86 -48.19 12.01
CA GLN A 433 51.69 -47.75 11.24
C GLN A 433 51.95 -46.36 10.60
N PRO A 434 51.27 -46.02 9.49
CA PRO A 434 51.29 -44.66 8.94
C PRO A 434 50.85 -43.62 9.97
N GLU A 435 51.45 -42.42 9.95
CA GLU A 435 51.13 -41.33 10.88
C GLU A 435 49.66 -40.89 10.81
N GLN A 436 49.04 -41.01 9.64
CA GLN A 436 47.60 -40.87 9.44
C GLN A 436 47.06 -42.18 8.85
N PRO A 437 46.60 -43.13 9.68
CA PRO A 437 46.00 -44.39 9.21
C PRO A 437 44.72 -44.16 8.40
N ASN A 438 44.01 -43.07 8.66
CA ASN A 438 42.76 -42.65 8.01
C ASN A 438 41.62 -43.69 8.04
N GLY A 439 41.75 -44.74 8.85
CA GLY A 439 40.81 -45.85 8.93
C GLY A 439 41.42 -47.07 9.59
N ILE A 440 40.76 -48.22 9.41
CA ILE A 440 41.25 -49.53 9.85
C ILE A 440 42.11 -50.09 8.72
N ILE A 441 43.39 -50.34 9.02
CA ILE A 441 44.32 -50.96 8.07
C ILE A 441 43.96 -52.44 7.93
N LEU A 442 43.76 -52.88 6.68
CA LEU A 442 43.37 -54.25 6.32
C LEU A 442 44.59 -55.13 6.03
N ASP A 443 45.51 -54.62 5.22
CA ASP A 443 46.79 -55.23 4.93
C ASP A 443 47.84 -54.17 4.51
N TYR A 444 49.06 -54.64 4.34
CA TYR A 444 50.17 -53.93 3.73
C TYR A 444 50.62 -54.68 2.48
N GLU A 445 51.04 -53.92 1.47
CA GLU A 445 51.62 -54.43 0.24
C GLU A 445 53.06 -53.94 0.10
N LEU A 446 53.97 -54.90 0.01
CA LEU A 446 55.41 -54.70 -0.18
C LEU A 446 55.75 -54.96 -1.64
N ARG A 447 56.60 -54.10 -2.19
CA ARG A 447 57.15 -54.19 -3.55
C ARG A 447 58.66 -54.19 -3.46
N PHE A 448 59.32 -55.18 -4.06
CA PHE A 448 60.77 -55.34 -3.97
C PHE A 448 61.41 -55.73 -5.31
N TYR A 449 62.69 -55.38 -5.48
CA TYR A 449 63.49 -55.72 -6.66
C TYR A 449 64.99 -55.70 -6.32
N GLU A 450 65.82 -56.44 -7.06
CA GLU A 450 67.29 -56.38 -6.94
C GLU A 450 67.78 -54.98 -7.35
N LYS A 451 68.71 -54.39 -6.58
CA LYS A 451 69.12 -52.99 -6.74
C LYS A 451 69.63 -52.63 -8.15
N ASP A 452 70.23 -53.60 -8.84
CA ASP A 452 70.80 -53.44 -10.18
C ASP A 452 69.79 -53.75 -11.31
N HIS A 453 68.56 -54.15 -10.97
CA HIS A 453 67.47 -54.38 -11.90
C HIS A 453 66.48 -53.21 -11.94
N ALA A 454 65.82 -53.04 -13.10
CA ALA A 454 64.81 -52.00 -13.29
C ALA A 454 63.54 -52.27 -12.47
N GLU A 455 62.90 -51.19 -11.99
CA GLU A 455 61.70 -51.23 -11.14
C GLU A 455 60.49 -51.96 -11.77
N MET A 456 60.49 -52.14 -13.09
CA MET A 456 59.47 -52.91 -13.82
C MET A 456 59.51 -54.41 -13.51
N ASN A 457 60.66 -54.95 -13.07
CA ASN A 457 60.84 -56.35 -12.69
C ASN A 457 60.51 -56.60 -11.20
N SER A 458 59.69 -55.75 -10.58
CA SER A 458 59.40 -55.82 -9.14
C SER A 458 58.43 -56.95 -8.78
N THR A 459 58.83 -57.78 -7.82
CA THR A 459 57.98 -58.75 -7.13
C THR A 459 57.17 -58.08 -6.02
N MET A 460 56.01 -58.65 -5.68
CA MET A 460 55.04 -58.08 -4.74
C MET A 460 54.61 -59.13 -3.71
N VAL A 461 54.53 -58.75 -2.43
CA VAL A 461 54.14 -59.58 -1.28
C VAL A 461 53.16 -58.79 -0.44
N ARG A 462 52.15 -59.44 0.16
CA ARG A 462 51.23 -58.81 1.12
C ARG A 462 51.40 -59.39 2.51
N SER A 463 51.07 -58.61 3.53
CA SER A 463 50.94 -59.07 4.91
C SER A 463 49.80 -58.35 5.61
N GLU A 464 49.02 -59.09 6.39
CA GLU A 464 47.95 -58.57 7.25
C GLU A 464 48.51 -57.87 8.50
N THR A 465 49.78 -58.13 8.85
CA THR A 465 50.49 -57.50 9.98
C THR A 465 51.46 -56.42 9.50
N ASN A 466 51.94 -55.60 10.43
CA ASN A 466 53.02 -54.63 10.20
C ASN A 466 54.43 -55.28 10.11
N THR A 467 54.47 -56.57 9.75
CA THR A 467 55.66 -57.39 9.58
C THR A 467 55.49 -58.26 8.33
N ALA A 468 56.56 -58.48 7.56
CA ALA A 468 56.53 -59.40 6.42
C ALA A 468 57.87 -60.08 6.22
N ARG A 469 57.81 -61.36 5.82
CA ARG A 469 58.98 -62.14 5.43
C ARG A 469 59.02 -62.24 3.91
N VAL A 470 60.09 -61.72 3.33
CA VAL A 470 60.33 -61.74 1.89
C VAL A 470 61.25 -62.91 1.59
N GLU A 471 60.81 -63.88 0.78
CA GLU A 471 61.55 -65.12 0.48
C GLU A 471 61.89 -65.27 -1.01
N GLY A 472 62.72 -66.26 -1.35
CA GLY A 472 63.18 -66.52 -2.72
C GLY A 472 64.35 -65.64 -3.17
N LEU A 473 65.02 -64.97 -2.23
CA LEU A 473 66.10 -64.03 -2.49
C LEU A 473 67.43 -64.75 -2.78
N ARG A 474 68.36 -64.05 -3.42
CA ARG A 474 69.77 -64.46 -3.59
C ARG A 474 70.58 -64.07 -2.35
N ALA A 475 71.62 -64.83 -2.02
CA ALA A 475 72.53 -64.55 -0.90
C ALA A 475 73.42 -63.33 -1.17
N GLY A 476 73.84 -62.64 -0.09
CA GLY A 476 74.68 -61.43 -0.14
C GLY A 476 74.13 -60.25 -0.97
N THR A 477 72.90 -60.32 -1.48
CA THR A 477 72.38 -59.43 -2.54
C THR A 477 71.53 -58.31 -1.95
N VAL A 478 71.66 -57.10 -2.49
CA VAL A 478 70.93 -55.91 -2.02
C VAL A 478 69.62 -55.75 -2.80
N TYR A 479 68.51 -55.73 -2.06
CA TYR A 479 67.16 -55.51 -2.58
C TYR A 479 66.65 -54.13 -2.17
N VAL A 480 66.04 -53.43 -3.12
CA VAL A 480 65.25 -52.22 -2.86
C VAL A 480 63.84 -52.65 -2.51
N VAL A 481 63.27 -52.10 -1.43
CA VAL A 481 61.92 -52.40 -0.94
C VAL A 481 61.14 -51.11 -0.69
N GLN A 482 59.83 -51.16 -0.98
CA GLN A 482 58.85 -50.15 -0.60
C GLN A 482 57.61 -50.83 -0.02
N VAL A 483 56.91 -50.18 0.91
CA VAL A 483 55.66 -50.69 1.51
C VAL A 483 54.54 -49.64 1.44
N ARG A 484 53.29 -50.07 1.31
CA ARG A 484 52.08 -49.25 1.45
C ARG A 484 51.01 -49.95 2.28
N ALA A 485 50.22 -49.19 3.03
CA ALA A 485 49.06 -49.69 3.78
C ALA A 485 47.77 -49.59 2.96
N ARG A 486 46.74 -50.39 3.29
CA ARG A 486 45.41 -50.36 2.67
C ARG A 486 44.30 -50.24 3.70
N THR A 487 43.32 -49.38 3.47
CA THR A 487 42.02 -49.34 4.18
C THR A 487 40.90 -49.82 3.25
N VAL A 488 39.64 -49.81 3.71
CA VAL A 488 38.47 -50.04 2.84
C VAL A 488 38.36 -49.03 1.70
N ALA A 489 38.95 -47.84 1.85
CA ALA A 489 38.99 -46.79 0.82
C ALA A 489 40.14 -46.98 -0.21
N GLY A 490 40.99 -47.99 -0.03
CA GLY A 490 42.06 -48.33 -0.97
C GLY A 490 43.48 -48.16 -0.40
N PHE A 491 44.45 -48.16 -1.31
CA PHE A 491 45.88 -48.13 -0.97
C PHE A 491 46.40 -46.71 -0.74
N GLY A 492 47.19 -46.54 0.33
CA GLY A 492 48.04 -45.37 0.51
C GLY A 492 49.20 -45.32 -0.50
N LYS A 493 49.96 -44.21 -0.46
CA LYS A 493 51.19 -44.07 -1.25
C LYS A 493 52.28 -45.01 -0.73
N TYR A 494 53.14 -45.49 -1.63
CA TYR A 494 54.34 -46.25 -1.25
C TYR A 494 55.31 -45.39 -0.41
N SER A 495 55.99 -46.04 0.54
CA SER A 495 57.11 -45.48 1.30
C SER A 495 58.27 -45.02 0.40
N GLY A 496 59.22 -44.31 0.99
CA GLY A 496 60.55 -44.16 0.39
C GLY A 496 61.21 -45.50 0.07
N LYS A 497 62.14 -45.50 -0.90
CA LYS A 497 62.90 -46.67 -1.33
C LYS A 497 63.98 -47.01 -0.29
N MET A 498 63.81 -48.11 0.43
CA MET A 498 64.77 -48.60 1.43
C MET A 498 65.60 -49.74 0.84
N CYS A 499 66.83 -49.94 1.30
CA CYS A 499 67.70 -51.04 0.86
C CYS A 499 67.94 -52.04 2.00
N PHE A 500 67.83 -53.34 1.70
CA PHE A 500 68.06 -54.45 2.64
C PHE A 500 68.94 -55.52 1.99
N GLN A 501 69.67 -56.30 2.79
CA GLN A 501 70.65 -57.28 2.30
C GLN A 501 70.48 -58.65 2.98
N THR A 502 70.57 -59.70 2.17
CA THR A 502 70.64 -61.10 2.63
C THR A 502 72.02 -61.45 3.18
N LEU A 503 72.07 -62.42 4.09
CA LEU A 503 73.32 -62.88 4.70
C LEU A 503 74.27 -63.58 3.70
N THR A 504 75.52 -63.75 4.11
CA THR A 504 76.59 -64.47 3.39
C THR A 504 76.96 -65.76 4.12
N ASP A 505 77.49 -66.76 3.40
CA ASP A 505 77.52 -68.20 3.81
C ASP A 505 78.20 -68.51 5.17
N ASP A 506 78.97 -67.58 5.73
CA ASP A 506 79.57 -67.70 7.06
C ASP A 506 78.68 -67.21 8.21
N ASP A 507 77.78 -66.24 7.97
CA ASP A 507 76.96 -65.60 9.02
C ASP A 507 75.92 -66.57 9.64
N TYR A 508 75.28 -67.39 8.81
CA TYR A 508 74.16 -68.28 9.19
C TYR A 508 74.56 -69.42 10.15
N LYS A 509 75.85 -69.73 10.26
CA LYS A 509 76.36 -70.71 11.23
C LYS A 509 76.23 -70.21 12.68
N SER A 510 75.95 -68.92 12.90
CA SER A 510 75.81 -68.32 14.23
C SER A 510 74.39 -68.43 14.83
N GLU A 511 73.32 -68.27 14.04
CA GLU A 511 71.94 -68.20 14.58
C GLU A 511 71.35 -69.57 14.97
N LEU A 512 71.83 -70.68 14.39
CA LEU A 512 71.21 -72.01 14.51
C LEU A 512 71.41 -72.70 15.89
N ARG A 513 71.78 -71.96 16.95
CA ARG A 513 72.12 -72.52 18.27
C ARG A 513 71.07 -72.28 19.37
N GLU A 514 70.07 -71.42 19.15
CA GLU A 514 68.95 -71.24 20.09
C GLU A 514 67.60 -71.74 19.52
N GLN A 515 66.67 -72.04 20.43
CA GLN A 515 65.25 -72.35 20.17
C GLN A 515 64.89 -73.72 19.54
N LEU A 516 65.51 -74.78 20.05
CA LEU A 516 64.72 -75.95 20.50
C LEU A 516 64.35 -75.67 21.97
N PRO A 517 63.07 -75.74 22.45
CA PRO A 517 61.96 -76.56 21.94
C PRO A 517 60.54 -75.92 22.00
N LEU A 518 59.74 -75.91 20.92
CA LEU A 518 58.30 -75.54 21.02
C LEU A 518 57.30 -76.27 20.08
N ILE A 519 57.72 -77.28 19.32
CA ILE A 519 56.86 -77.96 18.32
C ILE A 519 56.23 -79.24 18.90
N ALA A 520 55.51 -79.10 20.03
CA ALA A 520 55.00 -80.23 20.81
C ALA A 520 53.59 -80.03 21.40
N GLY A 521 52.66 -79.41 20.67
CA GLY A 521 51.23 -79.52 21.02
C GLY A 521 50.28 -78.45 20.46
N SER A 522 49.52 -78.78 19.40
CA SER A 522 48.24 -78.12 19.06
C SER A 522 47.38 -78.85 18.00
N ALA A 523 47.52 -80.16 17.82
CA ALA A 523 46.83 -80.93 16.77
C ALA A 523 45.31 -81.18 16.99
N ALA A 524 44.66 -80.46 17.90
CA ALA A 524 43.34 -80.81 18.44
C ALA A 524 42.17 -79.90 18.00
N ALA A 525 42.42 -78.71 17.44
CA ALA A 525 41.37 -77.69 17.25
C ALA A 525 40.55 -77.84 15.95
N GLY A 526 41.12 -78.43 14.89
CA GLY A 526 40.54 -78.38 13.53
C GLY A 526 39.23 -79.18 13.33
N LEU A 527 38.95 -80.17 14.17
CA LEU A 527 37.81 -81.09 13.97
C LEU A 527 36.45 -80.53 14.36
N VAL A 528 36.39 -79.47 15.19
CA VAL A 528 35.12 -78.93 15.71
C VAL A 528 34.43 -78.00 14.70
N PHE A 529 35.20 -77.26 13.89
CA PHE A 529 34.68 -76.18 13.04
C PHE A 529 33.93 -76.65 11.78
N ILE A 530 34.19 -77.88 11.31
CA ILE A 530 33.61 -78.42 10.08
C ILE A 530 32.17 -78.92 10.31
N VAL A 531 31.83 -79.38 11.52
CA VAL A 531 30.51 -79.95 11.85
C VAL A 531 29.41 -78.88 11.88
N SER A 532 29.74 -77.66 12.34
CA SER A 532 28.78 -76.56 12.49
C SER A 532 28.20 -76.01 11.17
N LEU A 533 28.96 -76.07 10.07
CA LEU A 533 28.54 -75.48 8.79
C LEU A 533 27.51 -76.32 8.02
N VAL A 534 27.45 -77.63 8.27
CA VAL A 534 26.51 -78.54 7.57
C VAL A 534 25.08 -78.41 8.10
N ALA A 535 24.90 -78.06 9.38
CA ALA A 535 23.59 -77.98 10.02
C ALA A 535 22.72 -76.82 9.51
N ILE A 536 23.32 -75.67 9.19
CA ILE A 536 22.59 -74.44 8.85
C ILE A 536 21.92 -74.55 7.46
N SER A 537 22.59 -75.18 6.50
CA SER A 537 22.08 -75.36 5.12
C SER A 537 20.84 -76.26 5.01
N ILE A 538 20.48 -77.00 6.06
CA ILE A 538 19.38 -77.97 6.05
C ILE A 538 18.03 -77.33 6.47
N VAL A 539 18.04 -76.16 7.11
CA VAL A 539 16.83 -75.58 7.74
C VAL A 539 16.04 -74.64 6.80
N CYS A 540 16.67 -74.01 5.82
CA CYS A 540 16.03 -73.00 4.96
C CYS A 540 15.38 -73.54 3.67
N SER A 541 15.37 -74.86 3.42
CA SER A 541 14.86 -75.47 2.18
C SER A 541 13.40 -75.97 2.24
N ARG A 542 12.62 -75.53 3.25
CA ARG A 542 11.24 -76.01 3.49
C ARG A 542 10.18 -74.92 3.75
N TYR A 543 10.17 -73.88 2.93
CA TYR A 543 8.92 -73.18 2.58
C TYR A 543 8.92 -72.89 1.07
N CYS A 544 7.85 -73.27 0.38
CA CYS A 544 7.81 -73.37 -1.08
C CYS A 544 6.39 -73.08 -1.60
N THR A 545 6.24 -72.25 -2.65
CA THR A 545 5.13 -72.22 -3.66
C THR A 545 3.67 -72.04 -3.15
N GLU A 546 2.65 -71.52 -3.85
CA GLU A 546 2.43 -70.90 -5.18
C GLU A 546 1.08 -70.09 -5.12
N ALA A 547 0.38 -69.54 -6.14
CA ALA A 547 0.46 -69.54 -7.61
C ALA A 547 -0.07 -68.22 -8.25
N VAL A 548 0.36 -67.96 -9.49
CA VAL A 548 -0.38 -67.42 -10.67
C VAL A 548 -1.73 -66.68 -10.49
N TYR A 549 -1.80 -65.43 -11.02
CA TYR A 549 -2.91 -65.00 -11.90
C TYR A 549 -2.46 -63.94 -12.93
N SER A 550 -3.07 -63.93 -14.12
CA SER A 550 -2.82 -62.94 -15.17
C SER A 550 -3.92 -62.94 -16.24
N ASP A 551 -4.72 -61.87 -16.33
CA ASP A 551 -5.02 -61.20 -17.61
C ASP A 551 -5.55 -59.76 -17.38
N LYS A 552 -5.78 -59.01 -18.46
CA LYS A 552 -6.22 -57.60 -18.49
C LYS A 552 -7.58 -57.38 -17.84
N LEU A 553 -7.80 -56.15 -17.37
CA LEU A 553 -9.06 -55.47 -17.65
C LEU A 553 -8.81 -54.05 -18.18
N GLN A 554 -9.02 -53.88 -19.48
CA GLN A 554 -9.07 -52.58 -20.15
C GLN A 554 -10.55 -52.35 -20.54
N HIS A 555 -11.02 -51.10 -20.43
CA HIS A 555 -12.40 -50.65 -20.65
C HIS A 555 -13.44 -51.08 -19.58
N TYR A 556 -13.81 -50.11 -18.74
CA TYR A 556 -15.08 -49.38 -18.97
C TYR A 556 -14.73 -47.88 -19.11
N SER A 557 -15.44 -47.00 -19.82
CA SER A 557 -16.27 -47.12 -21.03
C SER A 557 -16.74 -45.69 -21.35
N THR A 558 -16.05 -45.03 -22.28
CA THR A 558 -16.63 -44.10 -23.28
C THR A 558 -17.65 -43.04 -22.82
N GLY A 559 -17.16 -41.84 -22.50
CA GLY A 559 -17.88 -40.59 -22.80
C GLY A 559 -17.58 -40.11 -24.22
N ARG A 560 -18.37 -40.51 -25.22
CA ARG A 560 -18.24 -39.97 -26.59
C ARG A 560 -18.80 -38.55 -26.67
N GLY A 561 -17.96 -37.55 -26.46
CA GLY A 561 -18.21 -36.20 -26.98
C GLY A 561 -18.06 -36.18 -28.51
N SER A 562 -18.96 -35.48 -29.21
CA SER A 562 -18.91 -35.36 -30.67
C SER A 562 -17.65 -34.61 -31.14
N PRO A 563 -17.04 -34.97 -32.29
CA PRO A 563 -15.88 -34.27 -32.82
C PRO A 563 -16.27 -32.85 -33.25
N GLY A 564 -15.89 -31.85 -32.44
CA GLY A 564 -16.11 -30.43 -32.75
C GLY A 564 -16.20 -29.49 -31.55
N MET A 565 -16.58 -29.99 -30.37
CA MET A 565 -16.74 -29.15 -29.17
C MET A 565 -15.65 -29.44 -28.13
N LYS A 566 -14.68 -28.52 -27.96
CA LYS A 566 -13.91 -28.46 -26.72
C LYS A 566 -14.79 -27.83 -25.64
N ILE A 567 -14.74 -28.36 -24.43
CA ILE A 567 -15.45 -27.84 -23.25
C ILE A 567 -14.37 -27.64 -22.17
N TYR A 568 -14.46 -26.55 -21.41
CA TYR A 568 -13.58 -26.30 -20.27
C TYR A 568 -13.71 -27.40 -19.20
N ILE A 569 -12.58 -27.89 -18.70
CA ILE A 569 -12.47 -28.81 -17.56
C ILE A 569 -11.95 -28.00 -16.38
N ASP A 570 -12.65 -28.03 -15.24
CA ASP A 570 -12.23 -27.32 -14.05
C ASP A 570 -11.01 -28.01 -13.40
N PRO A 571 -9.83 -27.36 -13.29
CA PRO A 571 -8.66 -27.98 -12.68
C PRO A 571 -8.86 -28.41 -11.22
N PHE A 572 -9.87 -27.87 -10.52
CA PHE A 572 -10.24 -28.31 -9.18
C PHE A 572 -10.91 -29.70 -9.13
N THR A 573 -11.16 -30.37 -10.26
CA THR A 573 -11.55 -31.80 -10.27
C THR A 573 -10.38 -32.77 -10.08
N TYR A 574 -9.14 -32.28 -10.06
CA TYR A 574 -7.93 -33.10 -9.88
C TYR A 574 -7.44 -33.00 -8.44
N GLU A 575 -7.12 -34.13 -7.81
CA GLU A 575 -6.57 -34.16 -6.43
C GLU A 575 -5.13 -33.61 -6.37
N ASP A 576 -4.32 -33.89 -7.39
CA ASP A 576 -2.99 -33.31 -7.61
C ASP A 576 -3.06 -32.19 -8.66
N PRO A 577 -2.89 -30.90 -8.32
CA PRO A 577 -2.83 -29.85 -9.33
C PRO A 577 -1.61 -29.94 -10.24
N ASN A 578 -0.55 -30.67 -9.86
CA ASN A 578 0.51 -30.97 -10.81
C ASN A 578 0.02 -31.90 -11.94
N GLU A 579 -1.08 -32.64 -11.78
CA GLU A 579 -1.69 -33.46 -12.82
C GLU A 579 -2.45 -32.61 -13.84
N ALA A 580 -3.33 -31.72 -13.37
CA ALA A 580 -3.97 -30.72 -14.23
C ALA A 580 -2.95 -29.82 -14.94
N VAL A 581 -1.79 -29.55 -14.34
CA VAL A 581 -0.68 -28.84 -15.00
C VAL A 581 -0.01 -29.72 -16.05
N ARG A 582 0.23 -31.01 -15.78
CA ARG A 582 0.79 -31.97 -16.77
C ARG A 582 -0.13 -32.18 -17.98
N GLU A 583 -1.45 -32.08 -17.82
CA GLU A 583 -2.42 -32.25 -18.90
C GLU A 583 -2.62 -30.97 -19.72
N PHE A 584 -2.81 -29.81 -19.08
CA PHE A 584 -3.19 -28.57 -19.77
C PHE A 584 -2.05 -27.59 -20.04
N ALA A 585 -0.92 -27.70 -19.34
CA ALA A 585 0.20 -26.76 -19.47
C ALA A 585 1.50 -27.45 -19.92
N LYS A 586 2.33 -26.69 -20.65
CA LYS A 586 3.62 -27.18 -21.12
C LYS A 586 4.73 -26.86 -20.13
N GLU A 587 5.43 -27.88 -19.63
CA GLU A 587 6.67 -27.65 -18.86
C GLU A 587 7.77 -27.08 -19.78
N ILE A 588 8.45 -26.03 -19.31
CA ILE A 588 9.57 -25.33 -19.95
C ILE A 588 10.83 -25.61 -19.14
N ASP A 589 11.96 -25.86 -19.82
CA ASP A 589 13.26 -25.98 -19.17
C ASP A 589 13.78 -24.58 -18.76
N VAL A 590 14.17 -24.43 -17.50
CA VAL A 590 14.64 -23.16 -16.92
C VAL A 590 15.81 -22.54 -17.67
N SER A 591 16.68 -23.33 -18.31
CA SER A 591 17.80 -22.81 -19.13
C SER A 591 17.34 -22.09 -20.41
N THR A 592 16.09 -22.29 -20.83
CA THR A 592 15.50 -21.59 -21.99
C THR A 592 14.80 -20.28 -21.62
N VAL A 593 14.73 -19.94 -20.33
CA VAL A 593 14.08 -18.74 -19.78
C VAL A 593 15.14 -17.79 -19.23
N LYS A 594 15.13 -16.54 -19.69
CA LYS A 594 15.93 -15.45 -19.13
C LYS A 594 15.01 -14.42 -18.50
N ILE A 595 15.07 -14.27 -17.18
CA ILE A 595 14.43 -13.15 -16.45
C ILE A 595 15.21 -11.86 -16.74
N GLU A 596 14.52 -10.73 -16.94
CA GLU A 596 15.15 -9.42 -17.17
C GLU A 596 14.73 -8.39 -16.09
N GLU A 597 13.59 -7.71 -16.25
CA GLU A 597 13.17 -6.60 -15.37
C GLU A 597 11.82 -6.85 -14.69
N VAL A 598 11.61 -6.34 -13.47
CA VAL A 598 10.30 -6.40 -12.79
C VAL A 598 9.33 -5.46 -13.51
N ILE A 599 8.15 -5.96 -13.87
CA ILE A 599 7.07 -5.18 -14.51
C ILE A 599 5.82 -5.06 -13.62
N GLY A 600 5.76 -5.78 -12.50
CA GLY A 600 4.68 -5.63 -11.52
C GLY A 600 4.79 -6.62 -10.36
N ALA A 601 3.91 -6.48 -9.38
CA ALA A 601 3.78 -7.41 -8.26
C ALA A 601 2.30 -7.78 -8.08
N GLY A 602 2.03 -9.08 -7.92
CA GLY A 602 0.69 -9.62 -7.67
C GLY A 602 0.61 -10.42 -6.37
N GLU A 603 -0.56 -11.01 -6.12
CA GLU A 603 -0.86 -11.82 -4.93
C GLU A 603 0.24 -12.88 -4.67
N PHE A 604 0.50 -13.72 -5.67
CA PHE A 604 1.43 -14.85 -5.58
C PHE A 604 2.93 -14.48 -5.66
N GLY A 605 3.30 -13.33 -6.25
CA GLY A 605 4.70 -12.97 -6.47
C GLY A 605 4.94 -11.86 -7.47
N GLU A 606 6.21 -11.66 -7.81
CA GLU A 606 6.65 -10.66 -8.78
C GLU A 606 6.43 -11.15 -10.20
N VAL A 607 6.02 -10.22 -11.07
CA VAL A 607 5.90 -10.42 -12.51
C VAL A 607 7.11 -9.75 -13.16
N TYR A 608 7.91 -10.53 -13.86
CA TYR A 608 9.05 -10.04 -14.62
C TYR A 608 8.75 -10.06 -16.11
N LYS A 609 9.31 -9.11 -16.86
CA LYS A 609 9.57 -9.26 -18.28
C LYS A 609 10.83 -10.11 -18.44
N GLY A 610 10.82 -10.97 -19.44
CA GLY A 610 11.95 -11.82 -19.78
C GLY A 610 11.90 -12.30 -21.21
N ARG A 611 12.74 -13.28 -21.51
CA ARG A 611 12.84 -13.89 -22.84
C ARG A 611 12.77 -15.40 -22.77
N LEU A 612 12.08 -15.98 -23.74
CA LEU A 612 11.95 -17.42 -23.91
C LEU A 612 12.58 -17.82 -25.25
N LYS A 613 13.50 -18.80 -25.20
CA LYS A 613 14.23 -19.31 -26.36
C LYS A 613 14.08 -20.83 -26.47
N LEU A 614 12.90 -21.27 -26.89
CA LEU A 614 12.60 -22.68 -27.11
C LEU A 614 13.45 -23.26 -28.27
N PRO A 615 13.88 -24.54 -28.19
CA PRO A 615 14.60 -25.21 -29.27
C PRO A 615 13.87 -25.09 -30.62
N GLY A 616 14.60 -24.71 -31.68
CA GLY A 616 14.05 -24.55 -33.03
C GLY A 616 13.14 -23.33 -33.24
N LYS A 617 12.90 -22.49 -32.23
CA LYS A 617 12.14 -21.23 -32.37
C LYS A 617 13.02 -19.99 -32.19
N ARG A 618 12.54 -18.84 -32.70
CA ARG A 618 13.13 -17.54 -32.39
C ARG A 618 12.93 -17.19 -30.90
N GLU A 619 13.86 -16.41 -30.36
CA GLU A 619 13.70 -15.76 -29.05
C GLU A 619 12.50 -14.81 -29.08
N ILE A 620 11.68 -14.83 -28.03
CA ILE A 620 10.49 -13.98 -27.86
C ILE A 620 10.46 -13.36 -26.47
N TYR A 621 9.84 -12.18 -26.34
CA TYR A 621 9.57 -11.56 -25.04
C TYR A 621 8.36 -12.25 -24.37
N VAL A 622 8.48 -12.47 -23.07
CA VAL A 622 7.48 -13.14 -22.23
C VAL A 622 7.28 -12.38 -20.91
N ALA A 623 6.09 -12.51 -20.33
CA ALA A 623 5.85 -12.17 -18.94
C ALA A 623 6.00 -13.45 -18.09
N ILE A 624 6.68 -13.32 -16.95
CA ILE A 624 7.08 -14.42 -16.06
C ILE A 624 6.50 -14.12 -14.68
N LYS A 625 5.37 -14.73 -14.35
CA LYS A 625 4.77 -14.67 -13.00
C LYS A 625 5.54 -15.66 -12.12
N THR A 626 6.11 -15.22 -11.02
CA THR A 626 6.80 -16.09 -10.05
C THR A 626 5.94 -16.37 -8.83
N LEU A 627 6.19 -17.50 -8.16
CA LEU A 627 5.59 -17.83 -6.87
C LEU A 627 6.60 -17.58 -5.73
N LYS A 628 6.25 -16.70 -4.78
CA LYS A 628 7.08 -16.28 -3.63
C LYS A 628 7.62 -17.46 -2.83
N ALA A 629 8.88 -17.37 -2.38
CA ALA A 629 9.43 -18.33 -1.43
C ALA A 629 8.63 -18.33 -0.11
N GLY A 630 8.30 -19.51 0.41
CA GLY A 630 7.51 -19.65 1.64
C GLY A 630 5.99 -19.67 1.47
N TYR A 631 5.48 -19.83 0.24
CA TYR A 631 4.05 -20.02 -0.03
C TYR A 631 3.41 -21.14 0.82
N VAL A 632 2.12 -21.00 1.12
CA VAL A 632 1.30 -22.13 1.62
C VAL A 632 0.77 -22.97 0.47
N GLU A 633 0.47 -24.25 0.71
CA GLU A 633 -0.03 -25.15 -0.34
C GLU A 633 -1.33 -24.64 -1.01
N LYS A 634 -2.19 -23.91 -0.30
CA LYS A 634 -3.38 -23.26 -0.92
C LYS A 634 -2.95 -22.31 -2.05
N GLN A 635 -2.04 -21.36 -1.78
CA GLN A 635 -1.45 -20.47 -2.78
C GLN A 635 -0.73 -21.22 -3.91
N ARG A 636 -0.06 -22.34 -3.61
CA ARG A 636 0.57 -23.20 -4.63
C ARG A 636 -0.47 -23.78 -5.59
N ARG A 637 -1.59 -24.30 -5.06
CA ARG A 637 -2.69 -24.85 -5.86
C ARG A 637 -3.37 -23.76 -6.67
N ASP A 638 -3.67 -22.62 -6.05
CA ASP A 638 -4.31 -21.48 -6.70
C ASP A 638 -3.46 -20.97 -7.88
N PHE A 639 -2.15 -20.73 -7.67
CA PHE A 639 -1.20 -20.33 -8.71
C PHE A 639 -1.09 -21.34 -9.86
N LEU A 640 -0.98 -22.64 -9.56
CA LEU A 640 -0.91 -23.66 -10.60
C LEU A 640 -2.25 -23.84 -11.35
N SER A 641 -3.39 -23.65 -10.67
CA SER A 641 -4.71 -23.68 -11.29
C SER A 641 -4.88 -22.57 -12.32
N GLU A 642 -4.36 -21.38 -12.07
CA GLU A 642 -4.36 -20.26 -13.02
C GLU A 642 -3.69 -20.64 -14.35
N ALA A 643 -2.56 -21.37 -14.28
CA ALA A 643 -1.89 -21.91 -15.47
C ALA A 643 -2.68 -23.03 -16.15
N SER A 644 -3.29 -23.96 -15.39
CA SER A 644 -4.14 -25.02 -15.93
C SER A 644 -5.44 -24.50 -16.56
N ILE A 645 -5.94 -23.34 -16.15
CA ILE A 645 -7.04 -22.63 -16.81
C ILE A 645 -6.54 -22.03 -18.13
N MET A 646 -5.46 -21.23 -18.09
CA MET A 646 -4.91 -20.57 -19.29
C MET A 646 -4.48 -21.57 -20.37
N GLY A 647 -3.94 -22.73 -19.98
CA GLY A 647 -3.48 -23.77 -20.91
C GLY A 647 -4.59 -24.42 -21.75
N GLN A 648 -5.86 -24.33 -21.33
CA GLN A 648 -7.00 -24.84 -22.09
C GLN A 648 -7.47 -23.88 -23.19
N PHE A 649 -7.01 -22.63 -23.19
CA PHE A 649 -7.52 -21.56 -24.05
C PHE A 649 -6.54 -21.18 -25.16
N ASP A 650 -7.03 -21.11 -26.40
CA ASP A 650 -6.28 -20.66 -27.57
C ASP A 650 -7.18 -19.77 -28.44
N HIS A 651 -7.02 -18.46 -28.28
CA HIS A 651 -7.79 -17.44 -29.00
C HIS A 651 -7.01 -16.11 -29.03
N PRO A 652 -6.97 -15.36 -30.15
CA PRO A 652 -6.14 -14.15 -30.28
C PRO A 652 -6.41 -13.04 -29.25
N ASN A 653 -7.62 -13.00 -28.67
CA ASN A 653 -8.02 -12.05 -27.62
C ASN A 653 -8.06 -12.64 -26.19
N ILE A 654 -7.42 -13.78 -25.96
CA ILE A 654 -7.14 -14.33 -24.62
C ILE A 654 -5.62 -14.32 -24.42
N ILE A 655 -5.16 -14.03 -23.20
CA ILE A 655 -3.72 -14.09 -22.88
C ILE A 655 -3.22 -15.53 -22.99
N ARG A 656 -2.17 -15.75 -23.78
CA ARG A 656 -1.68 -17.08 -24.12
C ARG A 656 -0.54 -17.51 -23.21
N LEU A 657 -0.69 -18.70 -22.63
CA LEU A 657 0.36 -19.42 -21.93
C LEU A 657 1.41 -19.94 -22.92
N GLU A 658 2.69 -19.66 -22.69
CA GLU A 658 3.80 -20.34 -23.36
C GLU A 658 4.16 -21.64 -22.65
N GLY A 659 4.02 -21.65 -21.32
CA GLY A 659 4.20 -22.81 -20.46
C GLY A 659 4.44 -22.44 -19.00
N VAL A 660 4.89 -23.43 -18.22
CA VAL A 660 5.22 -23.32 -16.79
C VAL A 660 6.62 -23.85 -16.53
N VAL A 661 7.21 -23.47 -15.40
CA VAL A 661 8.42 -24.10 -14.87
C VAL A 661 8.10 -24.59 -13.46
N THR A 662 7.97 -25.91 -13.29
CA THR A 662 7.58 -26.55 -12.03
C THR A 662 8.68 -27.43 -11.44
N LYS A 663 9.63 -27.90 -12.27
CA LYS A 663 10.75 -28.76 -11.87
C LYS A 663 11.92 -28.04 -11.20
N SER A 664 11.92 -26.70 -11.19
CA SER A 664 12.92 -25.87 -10.51
C SER A 664 12.28 -24.82 -9.61
N ARG A 665 13.11 -24.07 -8.85
CA ARG A 665 12.68 -22.91 -8.07
C ARG A 665 13.35 -21.63 -8.61
N PRO A 666 12.65 -20.48 -8.67
CA PRO A 666 11.23 -20.28 -8.36
C PRO A 666 10.32 -21.05 -9.33
N VAL A 667 9.09 -21.33 -8.88
CA VAL A 667 8.04 -21.88 -9.76
C VAL A 667 7.50 -20.72 -10.59
N MET A 668 7.31 -20.93 -11.89
CA MET A 668 7.00 -19.85 -12.86
C MET A 668 5.84 -20.20 -13.78
N ILE A 669 5.04 -19.19 -14.11
CA ILE A 669 4.08 -19.20 -15.22
C ILE A 669 4.61 -18.23 -16.28
N VAL A 670 4.74 -18.70 -17.52
CA VAL A 670 5.30 -17.93 -18.63
C VAL A 670 4.21 -17.68 -19.65
N THR A 671 3.78 -16.43 -19.80
CA THR A 671 2.81 -15.99 -20.82
C THR A 671 3.50 -15.12 -21.88
N GLU A 672 2.83 -14.86 -22.99
CA GLU A 672 3.28 -13.81 -23.91
C GLU A 672 3.37 -12.44 -23.21
N PHE A 673 4.33 -11.61 -23.63
CA PHE A 673 4.47 -10.23 -23.14
C PHE A 673 3.51 -9.29 -23.86
N MET A 674 2.96 -8.31 -23.13
CA MET A 674 1.97 -7.33 -23.62
C MET A 674 2.51 -5.93 -23.33
N GLU A 675 3.01 -5.25 -24.37
CA GLU A 675 3.94 -4.14 -24.22
C GLU A 675 3.34 -2.88 -23.59
N ASN A 676 2.02 -2.72 -23.65
CA ASN A 676 1.29 -1.57 -23.12
C ASN A 676 0.65 -1.84 -21.74
N GLY A 677 0.86 -3.02 -21.15
CA GLY A 677 0.36 -3.37 -19.82
C GLY A 677 -1.17 -3.46 -19.73
N ALA A 678 -1.74 -3.07 -18.59
CA ALA A 678 -3.17 -3.13 -18.31
C ALA A 678 -3.95 -1.97 -18.96
N LEU A 679 -5.12 -2.28 -19.53
CA LEU A 679 -5.92 -1.35 -20.34
C LEU A 679 -6.40 -0.13 -19.55
N ASP A 680 -6.78 -0.28 -18.28
CA ASP A 680 -7.22 0.83 -17.42
C ASP A 680 -6.12 1.90 -17.23
N SER A 681 -4.86 1.46 -17.16
CA SER A 681 -3.70 2.29 -16.92
C SER A 681 -3.14 2.83 -18.24
N PHE A 682 -3.24 2.05 -19.31
CA PHE A 682 -2.91 2.45 -20.67
C PHE A 682 -3.85 3.54 -21.19
N LEU A 683 -5.16 3.42 -20.98
CA LEU A 683 -6.15 4.43 -21.36
C LEU A 683 -5.90 5.75 -20.66
N ARG A 684 -5.71 5.74 -19.33
CA ARG A 684 -5.43 6.95 -18.53
C ARG A 684 -4.14 7.67 -18.94
N GLN A 685 -3.15 6.94 -19.44
CA GLN A 685 -1.91 7.52 -19.98
C GLN A 685 -2.07 8.09 -21.40
N ASN A 686 -3.15 7.74 -22.10
CA ASN A 686 -3.41 8.10 -23.50
C ASN A 686 -4.79 8.78 -23.67
N ASP A 687 -5.23 9.53 -22.65
CA ASP A 687 -6.52 10.23 -22.65
C ASP A 687 -6.67 11.14 -23.88
N GLY A 688 -7.83 11.07 -24.54
CA GLY A 688 -8.14 11.77 -25.79
C GLY A 688 -7.33 11.36 -27.04
N GLN A 689 -6.31 10.49 -26.93
CA GLN A 689 -5.42 10.16 -28.06
C GLN A 689 -5.99 9.13 -29.04
N PHE A 690 -6.97 8.33 -28.61
CA PHE A 690 -7.59 7.30 -29.45
C PHE A 690 -8.87 7.81 -30.13
N THR A 691 -8.97 7.54 -31.43
CA THR A 691 -10.24 7.73 -32.14
C THR A 691 -11.28 6.72 -31.65
N VAL A 692 -12.57 7.10 -31.68
CA VAL A 692 -13.70 6.23 -31.29
C VAL A 692 -13.64 4.86 -31.98
N ILE A 693 -13.21 4.80 -33.24
CA ILE A 693 -13.10 3.52 -33.98
C ILE A 693 -11.99 2.61 -33.44
N GLN A 694 -10.91 3.16 -32.86
CA GLN A 694 -9.89 2.37 -32.14
C GLN A 694 -10.42 1.84 -30.81
N LEU A 695 -11.16 2.66 -30.05
CA LEU A 695 -11.82 2.25 -28.80
C LEU A 695 -12.84 1.12 -29.06
N VAL A 696 -13.65 1.23 -30.12
CA VAL A 696 -14.55 0.15 -30.58
C VAL A 696 -13.76 -1.10 -30.99
N GLY A 697 -12.58 -0.94 -31.60
CA GLY A 697 -11.66 -2.05 -31.89
C GLY A 697 -11.19 -2.78 -30.62
N MET A 698 -10.83 -2.04 -29.57
CA MET A 698 -10.47 -2.59 -28.25
C MET A 698 -11.63 -3.38 -27.64
N MET A 699 -12.83 -2.76 -27.54
CA MET A 699 -14.06 -3.41 -27.07
C MET A 699 -14.38 -4.69 -27.85
N ARG A 700 -14.25 -4.64 -29.17
CA ARG A 700 -14.51 -5.77 -30.08
C ARG A 700 -13.53 -6.91 -29.82
N GLY A 701 -12.25 -6.61 -29.57
CA GLY A 701 -11.27 -7.60 -29.13
C GLY A 701 -11.68 -8.32 -27.84
N ILE A 702 -12.00 -7.55 -26.79
CA ILE A 702 -12.42 -8.07 -25.48
C ILE A 702 -13.67 -8.95 -25.62
N SER A 703 -14.70 -8.48 -26.32
CA SER A 703 -15.93 -9.25 -26.54
C SER A 703 -15.71 -10.53 -27.36
N ALA A 704 -14.75 -10.56 -28.29
CA ALA A 704 -14.38 -11.78 -29.01
C ALA A 704 -13.69 -12.80 -28.08
N GLY A 705 -12.84 -12.35 -27.16
CA GLY A 705 -12.29 -13.20 -26.10
C GLY A 705 -13.37 -13.78 -25.19
N MET A 706 -14.27 -12.92 -24.70
CA MET A 706 -15.37 -13.34 -23.84
C MET A 706 -16.41 -14.23 -24.54
N LYS A 707 -16.64 -14.04 -25.85
CA LYS A 707 -17.41 -14.96 -26.69
C LYS A 707 -16.80 -16.36 -26.66
N TYR A 708 -15.50 -16.46 -26.93
CA TYR A 708 -14.77 -17.73 -26.93
C TYR A 708 -14.84 -18.42 -25.56
N LEU A 709 -14.62 -17.70 -24.45
CA LEU A 709 -14.76 -18.25 -23.10
C LEU A 709 -16.18 -18.77 -22.84
N SER A 710 -17.21 -18.02 -23.22
CA SER A 710 -18.60 -18.47 -23.07
C SER A 710 -18.97 -19.65 -23.98
N GLU A 711 -18.32 -19.81 -25.15
CA GLU A 711 -18.49 -20.99 -26.02
C GLU A 711 -17.77 -22.22 -25.44
N MET A 712 -16.66 -22.02 -24.72
CA MET A 712 -15.99 -23.06 -23.91
C MET A 712 -16.76 -23.41 -22.61
N ASN A 713 -17.85 -22.72 -22.30
CA ASN A 713 -18.61 -22.77 -21.03
C ASN A 713 -17.83 -22.27 -19.78
N TYR A 714 -16.83 -21.42 -19.98
CA TYR A 714 -16.10 -20.75 -18.91
C TYR A 714 -16.75 -19.40 -18.52
N VAL A 715 -16.64 -19.02 -17.25
CA VAL A 715 -17.16 -17.75 -16.68
C VAL A 715 -16.02 -17.06 -15.93
N HIS A 716 -15.72 -15.81 -16.30
CA HIS A 716 -14.55 -15.05 -15.84
C HIS A 716 -14.71 -14.47 -14.43
N ARG A 717 -15.93 -14.03 -14.06
CA ARG A 717 -16.33 -13.50 -12.75
C ARG A 717 -15.70 -12.18 -12.32
N ASP A 718 -14.46 -11.89 -12.71
CA ASP A 718 -13.82 -10.56 -12.57
C ASP A 718 -13.33 -10.02 -13.93
N LEU A 719 -14.28 -9.60 -14.76
CA LEU A 719 -13.98 -8.92 -16.03
C LEU A 719 -14.01 -7.40 -15.79
N ALA A 720 -12.84 -6.78 -15.83
CA ALA A 720 -12.62 -5.34 -15.59
C ALA A 720 -11.46 -4.84 -16.47
N ALA A 721 -11.39 -3.55 -16.79
CA ALA A 721 -10.32 -3.02 -17.66
C ALA A 721 -8.90 -3.30 -17.15
N ARG A 722 -8.70 -3.32 -15.83
CA ARG A 722 -7.41 -3.71 -15.19
C ARG A 722 -6.96 -5.15 -15.48
N ASN A 723 -7.90 -6.05 -15.82
CA ASN A 723 -7.65 -7.45 -16.13
C ASN A 723 -7.58 -7.68 -17.67
N ILE A 724 -7.60 -6.61 -18.47
CA ILE A 724 -7.35 -6.66 -19.91
C ILE A 724 -5.94 -6.16 -20.18
N LEU A 725 -5.13 -6.94 -20.89
CA LEU A 725 -3.79 -6.54 -21.31
C LEU A 725 -3.78 -6.05 -22.75
N VAL A 726 -2.92 -5.08 -23.06
CA VAL A 726 -2.82 -4.42 -24.38
C VAL A 726 -1.42 -4.62 -24.96
N ASN A 727 -1.33 -4.98 -26.24
CA ASN A 727 -0.05 -5.10 -26.94
C ASN A 727 0.28 -3.85 -27.78
N SER A 728 1.48 -3.80 -28.35
CA SER A 728 1.99 -2.74 -29.23
C SER A 728 1.10 -2.39 -30.43
N ASN A 729 0.21 -3.31 -30.84
CA ASN A 729 -0.72 -3.15 -31.96
C ASN A 729 -2.17 -2.82 -31.50
N LEU A 730 -2.33 -2.36 -30.25
CA LEU A 730 -3.62 -2.07 -29.59
C LEU A 730 -4.56 -3.30 -29.46
N VAL A 731 -4.05 -4.52 -29.61
CA VAL A 731 -4.85 -5.74 -29.44
C VAL A 731 -5.04 -6.00 -27.95
N CYS A 732 -6.28 -5.87 -27.50
CA CYS A 732 -6.71 -6.21 -26.15
C CYS A 732 -6.87 -7.73 -25.98
N LYS A 733 -6.41 -8.26 -24.85
CA LYS A 733 -6.56 -9.66 -24.44
C LYS A 733 -7.08 -9.79 -23.02
N VAL A 734 -8.04 -10.68 -22.80
CA VAL A 734 -8.56 -10.99 -21.46
C VAL A 734 -7.53 -11.81 -20.67
N SER A 735 -7.36 -11.49 -19.39
CA SER A 735 -6.37 -12.09 -18.47
C SER A 735 -6.85 -12.09 -17.02
N ASP A 736 -6.02 -12.63 -16.12
CA ASP A 736 -6.29 -12.89 -14.69
C ASP A 736 -7.49 -13.81 -14.42
N PHE A 737 -7.21 -15.10 -14.39
CA PHE A 737 -8.18 -16.16 -14.12
C PHE A 737 -8.21 -16.60 -12.63
N GLY A 738 -7.49 -15.90 -11.74
CA GLY A 738 -7.30 -16.30 -10.33
C GLY A 738 -8.58 -16.26 -9.47
N LEU A 739 -9.63 -15.57 -9.92
CA LEU A 739 -10.91 -15.42 -9.21
C LEU A 739 -11.99 -16.43 -9.63
N SER A 740 -11.63 -17.41 -10.46
CA SER A 740 -12.45 -18.57 -10.86
C SER A 740 -12.96 -19.45 -9.71
N ARG A 741 -12.31 -19.34 -8.54
CA ARG A 741 -12.55 -20.04 -7.26
C ARG A 741 -13.91 -20.72 -7.09
N TYR A 742 -13.88 -22.01 -6.75
CA TYR A 742 -14.97 -22.66 -6.01
C TYR A 742 -15.13 -21.96 -4.65
N LEU A 743 -16.36 -21.66 -4.23
CA LEU A 743 -16.61 -21.05 -2.92
C LEU A 743 -16.51 -22.13 -1.83
N GLN A 744 -15.57 -21.95 -0.89
CA GLN A 744 -15.37 -22.84 0.25
C GLN A 744 -15.55 -22.02 1.53
N ASP A 745 -16.36 -22.52 2.47
CA ASP A 745 -16.78 -21.80 3.69
C ASP A 745 -15.69 -21.78 4.78
N ASP A 746 -14.61 -21.03 4.56
CA ASP A 746 -13.63 -20.67 5.60
C ASP A 746 -14.14 -19.43 6.38
N THR A 747 -14.80 -19.65 7.52
CA THR A 747 -15.59 -18.64 8.26
C THR A 747 -14.80 -17.87 9.34
N SER A 748 -13.61 -17.37 9.01
CA SER A 748 -12.63 -16.87 10.01
C SER A 748 -12.06 -15.44 9.83
N ASP A 749 -12.62 -14.59 8.95
CA ASP A 749 -12.15 -13.19 8.75
C ASP A 749 -13.31 -12.18 8.88
N PRO A 750 -13.39 -11.36 9.97
CA PRO A 750 -14.58 -10.60 10.33
C PRO A 750 -14.64 -9.17 9.75
N SER A 751 -14.48 -9.00 8.43
CA SER A 751 -14.77 -7.73 7.74
C SER A 751 -16.06 -7.80 6.93
N TYR A 752 -17.08 -7.02 7.33
CA TYR A 752 -18.38 -6.84 6.65
C TYR A 752 -18.24 -6.59 5.13
N THR A 753 -19.10 -7.07 4.23
CA THR A 753 -20.38 -7.83 4.33
C THR A 753 -20.49 -8.73 3.07
N SER A 754 -21.23 -9.83 3.00
CA SER A 754 -22.21 -10.45 3.91
C SER A 754 -22.18 -11.99 3.81
N SER A 755 -22.55 -12.65 4.92
CA SER A 755 -23.03 -14.04 5.11
C SER A 755 -22.35 -15.28 4.49
N LEU A 756 -21.68 -15.23 3.32
CA LEU A 756 -21.30 -16.43 2.53
C LEU A 756 -19.89 -16.39 1.91
N GLY A 757 -18.91 -15.79 2.61
CA GLY A 757 -17.47 -15.91 2.33
C GLY A 757 -16.93 -15.24 1.05
N GLY A 758 -15.64 -14.87 1.04
CA GLY A 758 -14.92 -14.41 -0.15
C GLY A 758 -15.22 -12.99 -0.67
N LYS A 759 -14.16 -12.30 -1.10
CA LYS A 759 -14.19 -10.92 -1.65
C LYS A 759 -14.68 -10.92 -3.11
N ILE A 760 -15.50 -9.92 -3.49
CA ILE A 760 -16.10 -9.74 -4.83
C ILE A 760 -15.86 -8.29 -5.35
N PRO A 761 -15.58 -8.10 -6.66
CA PRO A 761 -15.39 -6.79 -7.30
C PRO A 761 -16.73 -6.07 -7.57
N VAL A 762 -17.39 -5.61 -6.50
CA VAL A 762 -18.79 -5.11 -6.49
C VAL A 762 -19.19 -4.26 -7.71
N ARG A 763 -18.40 -3.25 -8.08
CA ARG A 763 -18.72 -2.28 -9.17
C ARG A 763 -18.84 -2.90 -10.56
N TRP A 764 -18.15 -4.01 -10.80
CA TRP A 764 -18.19 -4.76 -12.05
C TRP A 764 -19.18 -5.92 -11.98
N THR A 765 -19.69 -6.27 -10.80
CA THR A 765 -20.46 -7.52 -10.58
C THR A 765 -21.95 -7.31 -10.85
N ALA A 766 -22.58 -8.27 -11.54
CA ALA A 766 -24.02 -8.27 -11.80
C ALA A 766 -24.86 -8.42 -10.51
N PRO A 767 -26.07 -7.84 -10.43
CA PRO A 767 -26.90 -7.88 -9.21
C PRO A 767 -27.21 -9.30 -8.73
N GLU A 768 -27.44 -10.26 -9.63
CA GLU A 768 -27.69 -11.66 -9.26
C GLU A 768 -26.44 -12.39 -8.74
N ALA A 769 -25.25 -11.93 -9.11
CA ALA A 769 -23.97 -12.44 -8.59
C ALA A 769 -23.59 -11.77 -7.26
N ILE A 770 -23.97 -10.50 -7.03
CA ILE A 770 -23.89 -9.84 -5.72
C ILE A 770 -24.83 -10.53 -4.72
N ALA A 771 -26.13 -10.57 -5.03
CA ALA A 771 -27.17 -11.01 -4.08
C ALA A 771 -27.22 -12.53 -3.85
N TYR A 772 -26.92 -13.34 -4.88
CA TYR A 772 -27.10 -14.80 -4.83
C TYR A 772 -25.86 -15.61 -5.19
N ARG A 773 -24.69 -14.97 -5.40
CA ARG A 773 -23.44 -15.62 -5.88
C ARG A 773 -23.59 -16.42 -7.19
N LYS A 774 -24.61 -16.11 -8.00
CA LYS A 774 -24.94 -16.83 -9.26
C LYS A 774 -24.18 -16.27 -10.47
N PHE A 775 -22.91 -16.63 -10.58
CA PHE A 775 -22.08 -16.30 -11.75
C PHE A 775 -22.48 -17.11 -12.99
N THR A 776 -22.57 -16.44 -14.15
CA THR A 776 -22.90 -17.02 -15.47
C THR A 776 -22.28 -16.18 -16.58
N SER A 777 -22.27 -16.64 -17.84
CA SER A 777 -21.87 -15.79 -18.98
C SER A 777 -22.69 -14.48 -19.06
N ALA A 778 -23.94 -14.48 -18.58
CA ALA A 778 -24.78 -13.28 -18.54
C ALA A 778 -24.40 -12.31 -17.39
N SER A 779 -23.74 -12.79 -16.32
CA SER A 779 -23.14 -11.88 -15.33
C SER A 779 -21.84 -11.28 -15.87
N ASP A 780 -21.05 -12.04 -16.63
CA ASP A 780 -19.87 -11.48 -17.32
C ASP A 780 -20.25 -10.43 -18.39
N VAL A 781 -21.42 -10.54 -19.03
CA VAL A 781 -21.94 -9.50 -19.94
C VAL A 781 -22.19 -8.18 -19.21
N TRP A 782 -22.71 -8.22 -17.98
CA TRP A 782 -22.87 -7.01 -17.15
C TRP A 782 -21.51 -6.37 -16.87
N SER A 783 -20.53 -7.19 -16.46
CA SER A 783 -19.14 -6.76 -16.24
C SER A 783 -18.54 -6.16 -17.50
N TYR A 784 -18.79 -6.76 -18.67
CA TYR A 784 -18.36 -6.26 -19.97
C TYR A 784 -18.98 -4.89 -20.31
N GLY A 785 -20.25 -4.65 -19.94
CA GLY A 785 -20.87 -3.32 -20.05
C GLY A 785 -20.11 -2.27 -19.23
N ILE A 786 -19.64 -2.63 -18.03
CA ILE A 786 -18.76 -1.76 -17.22
C ILE A 786 -17.40 -1.54 -17.91
N VAL A 787 -16.81 -2.58 -18.51
CA VAL A 787 -15.56 -2.44 -19.29
C VAL A 787 -15.74 -1.55 -20.53
N MET A 788 -16.88 -1.62 -21.22
CA MET A 788 -17.20 -0.67 -22.31
C MET A 788 -17.26 0.77 -21.81
N TRP A 789 -17.82 0.99 -20.61
CA TRP A 789 -17.83 2.30 -19.96
C TRP A 789 -16.42 2.77 -19.62
N GLU A 790 -15.60 1.92 -18.97
CA GLU A 790 -14.18 2.19 -18.66
C GLU A 790 -13.38 2.54 -19.94
N VAL A 791 -13.64 1.88 -21.07
CA VAL A 791 -12.98 2.19 -22.36
C VAL A 791 -13.40 3.55 -22.91
N MET A 792 -14.68 3.94 -22.79
CA MET A 792 -15.15 5.25 -23.27
C MET A 792 -14.87 6.42 -22.31
N SER A 793 -14.62 6.14 -21.02
CA SER A 793 -14.20 7.12 -20.01
C SER A 793 -12.68 7.14 -19.79
N PHE A 794 -11.91 6.55 -20.71
CA PHE A 794 -10.45 6.45 -20.67
C PHE A 794 -9.89 5.94 -19.31
N GLY A 795 -10.63 5.05 -18.64
CA GLY A 795 -10.25 4.45 -17.36
C GLY A 795 -10.68 5.23 -16.11
N GLU A 796 -11.72 6.07 -16.17
CA GLU A 796 -12.37 6.55 -14.95
C GLU A 796 -12.87 5.37 -14.07
N ARG A 797 -12.91 5.61 -12.75
CA ARG A 797 -13.40 4.64 -11.76
C ARG A 797 -14.93 4.46 -11.88
N PRO A 798 -15.45 3.25 -12.17
CA PRO A 798 -16.89 3.03 -12.24
C PRO A 798 -17.62 3.39 -10.93
N TYR A 799 -18.71 4.16 -11.06
CA TYR A 799 -19.46 4.78 -9.96
C TYR A 799 -18.65 5.75 -9.07
N TRP A 800 -17.51 6.25 -9.57
CA TRP A 800 -16.65 7.24 -8.90
C TRP A 800 -16.42 6.91 -7.42
N ASP A 801 -16.62 7.85 -6.50
CA ASP A 801 -16.28 7.70 -5.08
C ASP A 801 -17.44 7.23 -4.18
N MET A 802 -18.58 6.83 -4.77
CA MET A 802 -19.66 6.12 -4.05
C MET A 802 -19.08 4.92 -3.27
N SER A 803 -19.56 4.62 -2.06
CA SER A 803 -19.10 3.40 -1.36
C SER A 803 -19.61 2.14 -2.06
N ASN A 804 -19.01 0.98 -1.79
CA ASN A 804 -19.50 -0.27 -2.36
C ASN A 804 -20.95 -0.59 -1.92
N GLN A 805 -21.39 -0.11 -0.76
CA GLN A 805 -22.79 -0.24 -0.33
C GLN A 805 -23.71 0.68 -1.13
N ASP A 806 -23.30 1.92 -1.37
CA ASP A 806 -24.08 2.88 -2.18
C ASP A 806 -24.23 2.39 -3.63
N VAL A 807 -23.20 1.75 -4.18
CA VAL A 807 -23.25 1.13 -5.51
C VAL A 807 -24.25 -0.02 -5.56
N ILE A 808 -24.32 -0.86 -4.52
CA ILE A 808 -25.35 -1.92 -4.42
C ILE A 808 -26.74 -1.28 -4.36
N ASN A 809 -26.96 -0.35 -3.43
CA ASN A 809 -28.23 0.34 -3.24
C ASN A 809 -28.70 1.03 -4.54
N ALA A 810 -27.80 1.67 -5.27
CA ALA A 810 -28.10 2.34 -6.53
C ALA A 810 -28.44 1.35 -7.67
N ILE A 811 -27.69 0.25 -7.79
CA ILE A 811 -27.98 -0.80 -8.78
C ILE A 811 -29.36 -1.43 -8.52
N GLU A 812 -29.73 -1.66 -7.26
CA GLU A 812 -31.05 -2.15 -6.84
C GLU A 812 -32.18 -1.16 -7.19
N GLN A 813 -31.94 0.14 -7.00
CA GLN A 813 -32.81 1.26 -7.41
C GLN A 813 -32.79 1.54 -8.93
N ASP A 814 -32.24 0.62 -9.73
CA ASP A 814 -32.12 0.70 -11.20
C ASP A 814 -31.32 1.87 -11.77
N TYR A 815 -30.50 2.53 -10.93
CA TYR A 815 -29.47 3.44 -11.42
C TYR A 815 -28.41 2.70 -12.25
N ARG A 816 -27.96 3.34 -13.33
CA ARG A 816 -26.92 2.85 -14.25
C ARG A 816 -25.98 4.01 -14.61
N LEU A 817 -24.78 3.71 -15.08
CA LEU A 817 -23.80 4.73 -15.42
C LEU A 817 -24.24 5.58 -16.63
N PRO A 818 -24.13 6.92 -16.57
CA PRO A 818 -24.44 7.80 -17.69
C PRO A 818 -23.41 7.64 -18.81
N PRO A 819 -23.71 8.08 -20.05
CA PRO A 819 -22.74 8.05 -21.14
C PRO A 819 -21.51 8.90 -20.80
N PRO A 820 -20.28 8.41 -21.02
CA PRO A 820 -19.07 9.22 -20.98
C PRO A 820 -19.11 10.36 -22.02
N MET A 821 -18.26 11.37 -21.85
CA MET A 821 -18.20 12.51 -22.76
C MET A 821 -17.91 12.06 -24.20
N ASP A 822 -18.61 12.67 -25.16
CA ASP A 822 -18.52 12.40 -26.60
C ASP A 822 -18.82 10.93 -27.00
N CYS A 823 -19.35 10.11 -26.08
CA CYS A 823 -19.69 8.71 -26.35
C CYS A 823 -20.83 8.57 -27.36
N PRO A 824 -20.70 7.77 -28.43
CA PRO A 824 -21.78 7.47 -29.37
C PRO A 824 -23.03 6.86 -28.70
N SER A 825 -24.21 7.29 -29.14
CA SER A 825 -25.52 6.77 -28.69
C SER A 825 -25.63 5.26 -28.84
N ALA A 826 -25.16 4.73 -29.97
CA ALA A 826 -25.19 3.30 -30.27
C ALA A 826 -24.26 2.46 -29.38
N LEU A 827 -23.20 3.04 -28.80
CA LEU A 827 -22.35 2.36 -27.82
C LEU A 827 -22.96 2.43 -26.41
N HIS A 828 -23.48 3.59 -25.99
CA HIS A 828 -24.14 3.69 -24.69
C HIS A 828 -25.40 2.81 -24.60
N GLN A 829 -26.19 2.72 -25.68
CA GLN A 829 -27.32 1.78 -25.73
C GLN A 829 -26.86 0.33 -25.51
N LEU A 830 -25.76 -0.10 -26.15
CA LEU A 830 -25.21 -1.44 -25.96
C LEU A 830 -24.71 -1.68 -24.52
N MET A 831 -24.24 -0.64 -23.81
CA MET A 831 -23.96 -0.72 -22.37
C MET A 831 -25.25 -0.92 -21.55
N LEU A 832 -26.31 -0.17 -21.83
CA LEU A 832 -27.62 -0.31 -21.19
C LEU A 832 -28.24 -1.70 -21.43
N ASP A 833 -28.09 -2.25 -22.64
CA ASP A 833 -28.50 -3.60 -22.99
C ASP A 833 -27.72 -4.66 -22.18
N CYS A 834 -26.43 -4.43 -21.93
CA CYS A 834 -25.62 -5.28 -21.04
C CYS A 834 -26.03 -5.16 -19.55
N TRP A 835 -26.57 -4.02 -19.11
CA TRP A 835 -27.00 -3.78 -17.72
C TRP A 835 -28.50 -3.99 -17.45
N GLN A 836 -29.16 -4.82 -18.26
CA GLN A 836 -30.54 -5.25 -17.99
C GLN A 836 -30.64 -6.01 -16.65
N LYS A 837 -31.70 -5.75 -15.89
CA LYS A 837 -31.90 -6.33 -14.55
C LYS A 837 -32.13 -7.84 -14.63
N ASP A 838 -32.97 -8.28 -15.58
CA ASP A 838 -33.04 -9.69 -15.95
C ASP A 838 -31.80 -10.09 -16.78
N ARG A 839 -31.06 -11.08 -16.29
CA ARG A 839 -29.92 -11.69 -16.99
C ARG A 839 -30.29 -12.27 -18.37
N ASN A 840 -31.54 -12.70 -18.57
CA ASN A 840 -31.97 -13.33 -19.82
C ASN A 840 -32.29 -12.30 -20.91
N ALA A 841 -32.49 -11.03 -20.52
CA ALA A 841 -32.70 -9.90 -21.44
C ALA A 841 -31.38 -9.26 -21.93
N ARG A 842 -30.24 -9.64 -21.34
CA ARG A 842 -28.90 -9.17 -21.76
C ARG A 842 -28.47 -9.85 -23.07
N PRO A 843 -27.80 -9.14 -24.00
CA PRO A 843 -27.29 -9.74 -25.23
C PRO A 843 -26.16 -10.73 -24.92
N ARG A 844 -26.03 -11.81 -25.68
CA ARG A 844 -24.90 -12.74 -25.52
C ARG A 844 -23.66 -12.14 -26.19
N PHE A 845 -22.46 -12.58 -25.81
CA PHE A 845 -21.22 -12.09 -26.42
C PHE A 845 -21.16 -12.24 -27.96
N THR A 846 -21.80 -13.27 -28.53
CA THR A 846 -21.97 -13.40 -30.00
C THR A 846 -22.77 -12.23 -30.60
N ASP A 847 -23.83 -11.80 -29.93
CA ASP A 847 -24.71 -10.72 -30.38
C ASP A 847 -24.03 -9.34 -30.19
N ILE A 848 -23.20 -9.19 -29.13
CA ILE A 848 -22.32 -8.04 -28.88
C ILE A 848 -21.25 -7.90 -29.97
N VAL A 849 -20.48 -8.97 -30.25
CA VAL A 849 -19.44 -8.97 -31.31
C VAL A 849 -20.05 -8.62 -32.67
N ASN A 850 -21.21 -9.22 -32.99
CA ASN A 850 -21.95 -8.91 -34.23
C ASN A 850 -22.44 -7.46 -34.30
N THR A 851 -22.62 -6.79 -33.17
CA THR A 851 -23.07 -5.38 -33.10
C THR A 851 -21.89 -4.42 -33.25
N LEU A 852 -20.77 -4.70 -32.59
CA LEU A 852 -19.52 -3.94 -32.76
C LEU A 852 -18.94 -4.09 -34.18
N ASP A 853 -18.99 -5.28 -34.78
CA ASP A 853 -18.59 -5.49 -36.17
C ASP A 853 -19.45 -4.72 -37.18
N LYS A 854 -20.74 -4.45 -36.88
CA LYS A 854 -21.59 -3.56 -37.70
C LYS A 854 -21.15 -2.10 -37.56
N MET A 855 -20.83 -1.64 -36.35
CA MET A 855 -20.35 -0.27 -36.10
C MET A 855 -19.00 -0.03 -36.79
N ILE A 856 -18.08 -1.00 -36.75
CA ILE A 856 -16.78 -0.93 -37.44
C ILE A 856 -16.97 -0.85 -38.97
N ARG A 857 -17.91 -1.64 -39.53
CA ARG A 857 -18.23 -1.62 -40.96
C ARG A 857 -19.01 -0.38 -41.40
N ASN A 858 -19.68 0.31 -40.47
CA ASN A 858 -20.40 1.56 -40.74
C ASN A 858 -20.06 2.64 -39.69
N PRO A 859 -18.87 3.29 -39.78
CA PRO A 859 -18.47 4.33 -38.83
C PRO A 859 -19.37 5.58 -38.82
N ALA A 860 -20.28 5.75 -39.78
CA ALA A 860 -21.27 6.82 -39.72
C ALA A 860 -22.26 6.65 -38.55
N SER A 861 -22.49 5.41 -38.11
CA SER A 861 -23.29 5.11 -36.90
C SER A 861 -22.68 5.63 -35.60
N LEU A 862 -21.36 5.87 -35.58
CA LEU A 862 -20.62 6.38 -34.42
C LEU A 862 -20.59 7.92 -34.35
N LYS A 863 -21.28 8.63 -35.26
CA LYS A 863 -21.30 10.11 -35.30
C LYS A 863 -22.35 10.76 -34.40
N GLN A 864 -23.39 10.02 -34.00
CA GLN A 864 -24.41 10.54 -33.10
C GLN A 864 -23.97 10.33 -31.65
N VAL A 865 -23.63 11.40 -30.95
CA VAL A 865 -23.30 11.37 -29.51
C VAL A 865 -24.56 11.03 -28.70
N ALA A 866 -24.39 10.30 -27.60
CA ALA A 866 -25.42 9.98 -26.64
C ALA A 866 -25.88 11.25 -25.91
N SER A 867 -27.10 11.73 -26.21
CA SER A 867 -27.83 12.59 -25.27
C SER A 867 -28.11 11.78 -24.00
N ILE A 868 -27.86 12.36 -22.82
CA ILE A 868 -28.14 11.72 -21.52
C ILE A 868 -29.59 11.22 -21.49
N PRO A 869 -29.86 9.90 -21.48
CA PRO A 869 -31.21 9.40 -21.35
C PRO A 869 -31.69 9.63 -19.92
N ALA A 870 -32.84 10.28 -19.76
CA ALA A 870 -33.45 10.49 -18.44
C ALA A 870 -34.51 9.41 -18.15
N PRO A 871 -34.33 8.62 -17.09
CA PRO A 871 -35.43 8.02 -16.37
C PRO A 871 -35.54 8.63 -14.96
N LEU A 872 -36.66 9.31 -14.70
CA LEU A 872 -37.28 9.44 -13.38
C LEU A 872 -36.37 9.88 -12.20
N LEU A 873 -35.73 11.05 -12.30
CA LEU A 873 -35.76 11.99 -11.17
C LEU A 873 -35.53 13.45 -11.60
N ASP A 874 -36.65 14.18 -11.65
CA ASP A 874 -36.84 15.63 -11.73
C ASP A 874 -36.36 16.38 -13.00
N ARG A 875 -36.81 17.64 -13.07
CA ARG A 875 -36.83 18.63 -14.15
C ARG A 875 -35.55 18.77 -14.98
N SER A 876 -35.76 19.26 -16.20
CA SER A 876 -34.77 20.07 -16.92
C SER A 876 -34.10 21.06 -15.97
N ILE A 877 -32.77 21.00 -15.88
CA ILE A 877 -31.96 22.00 -15.18
C ILE A 877 -32.38 23.36 -15.74
N PRO A 878 -33.01 24.25 -14.93
CA PRO A 878 -33.47 25.54 -15.43
C PRO A 878 -32.26 26.40 -15.82
N ASP A 879 -32.46 27.37 -16.72
CA ASP A 879 -31.36 28.13 -17.32
C ASP A 879 -30.37 28.66 -16.28
N PHE A 880 -29.09 28.77 -16.63
CA PHE A 880 -28.00 29.15 -15.71
C PHE A 880 -28.29 30.38 -14.83
N ASN A 881 -29.08 31.33 -15.34
CA ASN A 881 -29.52 32.55 -14.66
C ASN A 881 -30.66 32.37 -13.62
N THR A 882 -31.15 31.15 -13.39
CA THR A 882 -32.29 30.85 -12.50
C THR A 882 -31.90 30.35 -11.11
N PHE A 883 -30.62 29.99 -10.91
CA PHE A 883 -30.10 29.59 -9.61
C PHE A 883 -29.77 30.83 -8.75
N SER A 884 -29.93 30.72 -7.44
CA SER A 884 -29.64 31.80 -6.50
C SER A 884 -28.15 31.90 -6.15
N SER A 885 -27.40 30.80 -6.28
CA SER A 885 -25.99 30.74 -5.90
C SER A 885 -25.20 29.69 -6.69
N VAL A 886 -23.88 29.87 -6.74
CA VAL A 886 -22.95 28.91 -7.36
C VAL A 886 -23.01 27.54 -6.66
N GLY A 887 -23.20 27.50 -5.34
CA GLY A 887 -23.34 26.25 -4.58
C GLY A 887 -24.63 25.47 -4.90
N GLU A 888 -25.72 26.17 -5.27
CA GLU A 888 -26.98 25.56 -5.70
C GLU A 888 -26.88 25.00 -7.12
N TRP A 889 -26.30 25.78 -8.05
CA TRP A 889 -26.02 25.33 -9.43
C TRP A 889 -25.05 24.13 -9.46
N LEU A 890 -23.95 24.17 -8.69
CA LEU A 890 -23.04 23.02 -8.53
C LEU A 890 -23.78 21.81 -7.93
N GLY A 891 -24.77 22.02 -7.08
CA GLY A 891 -25.69 20.97 -6.62
C GLY A 891 -26.49 20.36 -7.78
N ALA A 892 -27.16 21.20 -8.57
CA ALA A 892 -28.00 20.79 -9.70
C ALA A 892 -27.22 19.99 -10.77
N ILE A 893 -26.01 20.42 -11.14
CA ILE A 893 -25.17 19.68 -12.10
C ILE A 893 -24.44 18.47 -11.47
N LYS A 894 -24.65 18.17 -10.18
CA LYS A 894 -23.94 17.13 -9.41
C LYS A 894 -22.41 17.30 -9.46
N MET A 895 -21.96 18.46 -9.00
CA MET A 895 -20.55 18.89 -8.84
C MET A 895 -20.31 19.55 -7.47
N THR A 896 -21.16 19.29 -6.48
CA THR A 896 -21.11 19.89 -5.13
C THR A 896 -19.75 19.74 -4.43
N GLN A 897 -18.99 18.70 -4.76
CA GLN A 897 -17.62 18.47 -4.28
C GLN A 897 -16.62 19.60 -4.62
N TYR A 898 -16.95 20.46 -5.58
CA TYR A 898 -16.14 21.63 -5.97
C TYR A 898 -16.69 22.95 -5.42
N ARG A 899 -17.75 22.92 -4.59
CA ARG A 899 -18.36 24.13 -4.01
C ARG A 899 -17.33 25.02 -3.31
N ASP A 900 -16.52 24.42 -2.44
CA ASP A 900 -15.55 25.18 -1.65
C ASP A 900 -14.37 25.65 -2.52
N ASN A 901 -13.98 24.87 -3.54
CA ASN A 901 -12.97 25.27 -4.53
C ASN A 901 -13.38 26.54 -5.30
N PHE A 902 -14.65 26.63 -5.73
CA PHE A 902 -15.18 27.82 -6.40
C PHE A 902 -15.21 29.02 -5.45
N LEU A 903 -15.75 28.84 -4.24
CA LEU A 903 -15.87 29.90 -3.23
C LEU A 903 -14.51 30.45 -2.80
N ASN A 904 -13.55 29.58 -2.46
CA ASN A 904 -12.19 29.95 -2.06
C ASN A 904 -11.41 30.66 -3.17
N SER A 905 -11.82 30.50 -4.43
CA SER A 905 -11.16 31.10 -5.59
C SER A 905 -11.88 32.35 -6.11
N GLY A 906 -12.88 32.87 -5.38
CA GLY A 906 -13.60 34.09 -5.72
C GLY A 906 -14.77 33.92 -6.70
N PHE A 907 -15.06 32.70 -7.17
CA PHE A 907 -16.22 32.41 -8.01
C PHE A 907 -17.49 32.26 -7.15
N THR A 908 -17.86 33.35 -6.47
CA THR A 908 -18.97 33.42 -5.50
C THR A 908 -20.33 33.72 -6.15
N SER A 909 -20.34 34.31 -7.36
CA SER A 909 -21.55 34.63 -8.12
C SER A 909 -21.59 33.90 -9.46
N LEU A 910 -22.81 33.60 -9.92
CA LEU A 910 -23.01 32.93 -11.22
C LEU A 910 -22.51 33.80 -12.38
N GLN A 911 -22.55 35.13 -12.27
CA GLN A 911 -22.04 36.03 -13.31
C GLN A 911 -20.51 35.98 -13.46
N LEU A 912 -19.76 35.61 -12.42
CA LEU A 912 -18.32 35.33 -12.52
C LEU A 912 -18.09 33.93 -13.11
N VAL A 913 -18.90 32.95 -12.70
CA VAL A 913 -18.87 31.59 -13.27
C VAL A 913 -19.18 31.59 -14.78
N ALA A 914 -20.09 32.47 -15.23
CA ALA A 914 -20.45 32.71 -16.64
C ALA A 914 -19.25 33.00 -17.57
N GLN A 915 -18.12 33.42 -17.01
CA GLN A 915 -16.94 33.88 -17.74
C GLN A 915 -15.72 32.95 -17.55
N MET A 916 -15.88 31.83 -16.84
CA MET A 916 -14.78 30.91 -16.54
C MET A 916 -14.22 30.20 -17.77
N THR A 917 -12.89 30.06 -17.81
CA THR A 917 -12.16 29.27 -18.79
C THR A 917 -11.81 27.87 -18.25
N SER A 918 -11.30 26.99 -19.11
CA SER A 918 -10.70 25.72 -18.68
C SER A 918 -9.43 25.90 -17.84
N GLU A 919 -8.72 27.02 -18.00
CA GLU A 919 -7.51 27.34 -17.23
C GLU A 919 -7.87 27.76 -15.79
N ASP A 920 -8.97 28.50 -15.61
CA ASP A 920 -9.52 28.80 -14.28
C ASP A 920 -9.92 27.51 -13.54
N LEU A 921 -10.57 26.57 -14.23
CA LEU A 921 -11.00 25.31 -13.62
C LEU A 921 -9.82 24.44 -13.15
N LEU A 922 -8.73 24.41 -13.91
CA LEU A 922 -7.46 23.82 -13.45
C LEU A 922 -6.91 24.55 -12.22
N ARG A 923 -6.90 25.89 -12.24
CA ARG A 923 -6.37 26.74 -11.17
C ARG A 923 -7.12 26.59 -9.85
N ILE A 924 -8.44 26.36 -9.88
CA ILE A 924 -9.24 26.10 -8.68
C ILE A 924 -9.24 24.62 -8.25
N GLY A 925 -8.44 23.76 -8.89
CA GLY A 925 -8.28 22.35 -8.50
C GLY A 925 -9.34 21.39 -9.06
N VAL A 926 -10.12 21.77 -10.09
CA VAL A 926 -10.89 20.79 -10.88
C VAL A 926 -9.93 20.15 -11.88
N THR A 927 -9.14 19.16 -11.43
CA THR A 927 -8.09 18.52 -12.24
C THR A 927 -8.60 17.48 -13.25
N LEU A 928 -9.84 16.98 -13.06
CA LEU A 928 -10.43 15.95 -13.92
C LEU A 928 -11.08 16.57 -15.16
N ALA A 929 -10.58 16.23 -16.36
CA ALA A 929 -11.03 16.80 -17.63
C ALA A 929 -12.54 16.62 -17.89
N GLY A 930 -13.11 15.45 -17.55
CA GLY A 930 -14.55 15.20 -17.62
C GLY A 930 -15.38 16.17 -16.76
N HIS A 931 -14.89 16.51 -15.56
CA HIS A 931 -15.54 17.48 -14.67
C HIS A 931 -15.37 18.91 -15.18
N GLN A 932 -14.20 19.30 -15.68
CA GLN A 932 -13.99 20.61 -16.32
C GLN A 932 -14.97 20.81 -17.48
N LYS A 933 -15.03 19.85 -18.41
CA LYS A 933 -15.87 19.93 -19.61
C LYS A 933 -17.36 19.95 -19.27
N LYS A 934 -17.80 19.15 -18.29
CA LYS A 934 -19.19 19.12 -17.79
C LYS A 934 -19.58 20.41 -17.05
N ILE A 935 -18.65 21.05 -16.35
CA ILE A 935 -18.88 22.36 -15.75
C ILE A 935 -19.07 23.40 -16.86
N LEU A 936 -18.08 23.57 -17.76
CA LEU A 936 -18.14 24.55 -18.86
C LEU A 936 -19.37 24.39 -19.76
N SER A 937 -19.79 23.16 -20.05
CA SER A 937 -20.97 22.90 -20.88
C SER A 937 -22.30 23.36 -20.26
N ASN A 938 -22.32 23.65 -18.95
CA ASN A 938 -23.49 24.15 -18.21
C ASN A 938 -23.37 25.64 -17.84
N VAL A 939 -22.35 26.34 -18.36
CA VAL A 939 -22.09 27.78 -18.14
C VAL A 939 -22.60 28.64 -19.30
N GLY A 940 -22.57 28.13 -20.54
CA GLY A 940 -22.71 28.96 -21.75
C GLY A 940 -24.06 28.88 -22.48
N ALA A 941 -24.95 29.84 -22.22
CA ALA A 941 -26.04 30.22 -23.15
C ALA A 941 -26.51 31.68 -22.92
N PRO A 942 -26.11 32.61 -23.79
CA PRO A 942 -27.08 33.59 -24.32
C PRO A 942 -26.90 33.94 -25.80
N CYS A 943 -28.02 34.19 -26.50
CA CYS A 943 -28.06 34.88 -27.80
C CYS A 943 -27.77 36.39 -27.62
N HIS A 944 -27.44 37.22 -28.62
CA HIS A 944 -27.64 37.16 -30.08
C HIS A 944 -26.55 37.97 -30.82
N GLY A 945 -26.27 37.64 -32.09
CA GLY A 945 -25.52 38.53 -32.99
C GLY A 945 -25.37 37.95 -34.40
N SER A 946 -26.10 38.47 -35.39
CA SER A 946 -26.16 37.91 -36.76
C SER A 946 -25.10 38.49 -37.69
N GLY A 947 -24.33 37.63 -38.37
CA GLY A 947 -23.34 38.03 -39.37
C GLY A 947 -23.01 36.90 -40.36
N SER A 948 -23.90 36.65 -41.32
CA SER A 948 -23.75 35.57 -42.31
C SER A 948 -22.85 35.95 -43.49
N ILE A 949 -21.98 35.04 -43.93
CA ILE A 949 -21.51 34.90 -45.32
C ILE A 949 -21.06 33.44 -45.56
N GLN A 950 -21.08 33.00 -46.82
CA GLN A 950 -21.00 31.59 -47.24
C GLN A 950 -19.63 31.18 -47.81
N ALA A 951 -19.55 29.91 -48.24
CA ALA A 951 -18.47 29.29 -49.03
C ALA A 951 -17.17 28.98 -48.26
N GLY A 952 -16.36 28.01 -48.68
CA GLY A 952 -16.53 27.06 -49.79
C GLY A 952 -15.20 26.37 -50.11
N ARG A 953 -15.24 25.17 -50.70
CA ARG A 953 -14.04 24.44 -51.16
C ARG A 953 -13.45 25.14 -52.42
N ASP A 954 -12.22 24.93 -52.89
CA ASP A 954 -11.44 23.68 -52.97
C ASP A 954 -9.93 23.90 -53.24
N TYR A 955 -9.14 22.83 -53.04
CA TYR A 955 -7.85 22.43 -53.66
C TYR A 955 -6.79 23.41 -54.24
N SER A 956 -5.52 23.12 -53.86
CA SER A 956 -4.37 22.70 -54.73
C SER A 956 -3.07 23.55 -54.83
N ARG A 957 -1.96 22.86 -54.49
CA ARG A 957 -0.66 22.74 -55.21
C ARG A 957 0.39 23.88 -55.25
N LYS A 958 1.60 23.53 -54.73
CA LYS A 958 2.95 23.57 -55.39
C LYS A 958 3.64 24.95 -55.56
N ASP A 959 4.99 25.10 -55.69
CA ASP A 959 6.16 24.17 -55.72
C ASP A 959 7.50 24.93 -55.38
N TYR A 960 8.43 24.32 -54.60
CA TYR A 960 9.93 24.43 -54.69
C TYR A 960 10.67 25.84 -54.53
N PRO A 961 12.03 25.98 -54.53
CA PRO A 961 12.93 25.64 -53.39
C PRO A 961 13.92 26.75 -52.85
N PRO A 962 15.29 26.65 -52.80
CA PRO A 962 16.05 26.59 -51.52
C PRO A 962 17.32 27.50 -51.36
N HIS A 963 17.93 27.57 -50.16
CA HIS A 963 19.37 27.25 -49.89
C HIS A 963 20.03 27.79 -48.58
N ARG A 964 20.88 26.92 -47.97
CA ARG A 964 22.22 27.13 -47.34
C ARG A 964 22.50 27.98 -46.06
N MET A 965 23.04 27.25 -45.05
CA MET A 965 24.35 27.46 -44.35
C MET A 965 24.57 28.59 -43.30
N THR A 966 24.57 28.20 -42.01
CA THR A 966 25.71 28.12 -41.03
C THR A 966 26.81 29.22 -40.94
N PRO A 967 27.57 29.34 -39.82
CA PRO A 967 27.29 29.06 -38.38
C PRO A 967 27.88 30.10 -37.39
N ASN A 968 27.61 29.98 -36.06
CA ASN A 968 28.46 30.33 -34.89
C ASN A 968 27.60 30.58 -33.62
N SER A 969 28.10 30.56 -32.37
CA SER A 969 29.18 29.79 -31.71
C SER A 969 29.13 30.02 -30.18
N SER A 970 29.74 29.13 -29.39
CA SER A 970 29.85 29.17 -27.90
C SER A 970 28.54 28.99 -27.09
N GLY A 971 28.56 28.45 -25.86
CA GLY A 971 29.68 27.75 -25.21
C GLY A 971 29.45 27.37 -23.73
N ARG A 972 30.03 26.23 -23.32
CA ARG A 972 30.18 25.69 -21.95
C ARG A 972 28.91 25.34 -21.16
N ALA A 973 28.82 24.05 -20.82
CA ALA A 973 28.20 23.60 -19.58
C ALA A 973 29.17 23.75 -18.39
N ARG A 974 28.64 23.77 -17.16
CA ARG A 974 29.34 23.32 -15.95
C ARG A 974 28.34 22.75 -14.95
N VAL A 975 28.74 21.67 -14.29
CA VAL A 975 28.11 21.10 -13.10
C VAL A 975 29.06 21.37 -11.94
N GLU A 976 28.55 21.80 -10.80
CA GLU A 976 29.16 21.52 -9.49
C GLU A 976 28.16 21.79 -8.36
N THR A 977 28.47 21.31 -7.16
CA THR A 977 27.57 21.20 -5.99
C THR A 977 28.22 21.86 -4.78
N ILE A 978 27.44 22.41 -3.82
CA ILE A 978 27.57 22.20 -2.36
C ILE A 978 26.64 23.12 -1.54
N ILE A 979 25.77 22.45 -0.77
CA ILE A 979 25.28 22.61 0.62
C ILE A 979 25.57 23.92 1.41
N LEU A 980 24.63 24.19 2.34
CA LEU A 980 24.61 25.10 3.50
C LEU A 980 23.94 26.46 3.25
N ILE A 981 23.10 26.98 4.15
CA ILE A 981 22.77 26.50 5.52
C ILE A 981 21.50 25.64 5.52
#